data_AF-A0A897N569-F1
#
_entry.id   AF-A0A897N569-F1
#
_cell.length_a   1.000
_cell.length_b   1.000
_cell.length_c   1.000
_cell.angle_alpha   90.00
_cell.angle_beta   90.00
_cell.angle_gamma   90.00
#
_symmetry.space_group_name_H-M   'P 1'
#
loop_
_entity.id
_entity.type
_entity.pdbx_description
1 polymer ?
#
loop_
_entity_poly.entity_id
_entity_poly.type
_entity_poly.pdbx_seq_one_letter_code
_entity_poly.pdbx_strand_id
1 'polypeptide(L)'
;MKLTVKPLKQKDAGRGLAAIDRVAMDELDLENGDYIVIEGRQSGRAVARVWPGYPEDSGEGIVRIDGRLRQEANVGIDDTVEIEKADVKPARSITVALPQNLRVRGNIAPHVRNKLSGQAVTQGQTVPFSLGLGPISNVGGQKIPLKIAETDPEGTVVVTDQTEIEISEQPAEQITGGPQQEERETPSVTYEDIGGLDEELEQVREMIELPMRHPELFQQLGIEPPKGVLLHGPPGTGKTLMAKAVANEIDAYFTTISGPEIMSKFYGESEEQLREVFDEAEENAPAIVFIDELDSIAPKRGETSGDVERRVVAQLLSLMDGLEERGDVIVIGATNRVDAVDPALRRGGRFDREIEIGVPDRDGRKEILQVHTRGMPLDEEIDLDHYAENTHGFVGADLEQLSKEAAMNALRRIRPQIDLEADEIDAEILESMEVSETDFKEALKGIEPSALREVFVEVPDVSWEDVGGLGDTKERLRETIQWPLEYPEVFEQMDMQAAKGVLLYGPPGTGKTLLAKAVANEAQSNFISVKGPELLNKYVGESEKGVREVFEKARSNAPTVVFFDEIDSIAGERGQGMGDSGVGERVVSQLLTELDGIEDLEDVVVVATTNRPDLIDPALLRPGRLDRHVHVPVPDEEARRKIFEVHTQDKPLAEDVDLDELAAETDGYVGADIEALCREASMAASREFINSVSPEEVDDSVSNVRIGREHFEDAMDEVGPSVDQETRERYEQIEERFDTRESELEESGNVGRTFQ
;
A
#
# COMPACT_ATOMS: atom_id res chain seq x y z
N MET A 1 -28.44 16.92 17.90
CA MET A 1 -27.53 16.11 18.76
C MET A 1 -26.10 16.50 18.43
N LYS A 2 -25.19 16.47 19.41
CA LYS A 2 -23.78 16.76 19.15
C LYS A 2 -23.04 15.46 18.84
N LEU A 3 -22.33 15.42 17.72
CA LEU A 3 -21.54 14.27 17.27
C LEU A 3 -20.14 14.73 16.86
N THR A 4 -19.17 13.83 16.95
CA THR A 4 -17.78 14.11 16.56
C THR A 4 -17.56 13.73 15.10
N VAL A 5 -16.95 14.62 14.33
CA VAL A 5 -16.68 14.41 12.90
C VAL A 5 -15.49 13.47 12.71
N LYS A 6 -15.64 12.47 11.84
CA LYS A 6 -14.56 11.58 11.38
C LYS A 6 -14.55 11.50 9.84
N PRO A 7 -13.44 11.10 9.21
CA PRO A 7 -13.39 10.92 7.77
C PRO A 7 -14.23 9.72 7.33
N LEU A 8 -14.82 9.82 6.14
CA LEU A 8 -15.58 8.73 5.51
C LEU A 8 -14.62 7.76 4.80
N LYS A 9 -14.93 6.45 4.82
CA LYS A 9 -14.10 5.46 4.10
C LYS A 9 -14.07 5.77 2.59
N GLN A 10 -12.93 5.52 1.94
CA GLN A 10 -12.59 5.94 0.57
C GLN A 10 -13.61 5.45 -0.47
N LYS A 11 -14.20 4.28 -0.29
CA LYS A 11 -15.23 3.71 -1.18
C LYS A 11 -16.55 4.51 -1.20
N ASP A 12 -16.88 5.20 -0.10
CA ASP A 12 -18.16 5.87 0.10
C ASP A 12 -18.06 7.41 -0.07
N ALA A 13 -16.83 7.93 -0.16
CA ALA A 13 -16.54 9.35 -0.36
C ALA A 13 -17.07 9.91 -1.70
N GLY A 14 -17.50 11.18 -1.69
CA GLY A 14 -17.97 11.90 -2.88
C GLY A 14 -19.43 11.63 -3.26
N ARG A 15 -20.16 10.85 -2.45
CA ARG A 15 -21.59 10.54 -2.65
C ARG A 15 -22.53 11.47 -1.87
N GLY A 16 -22.00 12.38 -1.04
CA GLY A 16 -22.80 13.25 -0.17
C GLY A 16 -23.48 12.48 0.98
N LEU A 17 -22.81 11.44 1.48
CA LEU A 17 -23.27 10.59 2.56
C LEU A 17 -22.70 11.05 3.91
N ALA A 18 -23.51 10.92 4.96
CA ALA A 18 -23.08 11.01 6.35
C ALA A 18 -23.37 9.67 7.04
N ALA A 19 -22.32 8.92 7.37
CA ALA A 19 -22.45 7.69 8.12
C ALA A 19 -22.51 7.99 9.61
N ILE A 20 -23.67 7.78 10.22
CA ILE A 20 -23.96 8.15 11.61
C ILE A 20 -23.96 6.90 12.47
N ASP A 21 -23.34 6.97 13.65
CA ASP A 21 -23.46 5.95 14.69
C ASP A 21 -24.92 5.49 14.87
N ARG A 22 -25.14 4.17 14.89
CA ARG A 22 -26.48 3.57 14.99
C ARG A 22 -27.23 3.99 16.24
N VAL A 23 -26.53 4.18 17.36
CA VAL A 23 -27.15 4.64 18.61
C VAL A 23 -27.63 6.09 18.47
N ALA A 24 -26.80 6.96 17.89
CA ALA A 24 -27.17 8.34 17.61
C ALA A 24 -28.30 8.45 16.57
N MET A 25 -28.33 7.54 15.58
CA MET A 25 -29.37 7.45 14.56
C MET A 25 -30.73 7.11 15.19
N ASP A 26 -30.76 6.16 16.13
CA ASP A 26 -31.97 5.80 16.89
C ASP A 26 -32.43 6.96 17.81
N GLU A 27 -31.51 7.66 18.47
CA GLU A 27 -31.84 8.81 19.34
C GLU A 27 -32.41 10.01 18.55
N LEU A 28 -31.96 10.19 17.30
CA LEU A 28 -32.42 11.26 16.40
C LEU A 28 -33.66 10.89 15.57
N ASP A 29 -34.21 9.68 15.72
CA ASP A 29 -35.33 9.16 14.92
C ASP A 29 -35.06 9.26 13.41
N LEU A 30 -33.86 8.83 13.00
CA LEU A 30 -33.37 8.83 11.62
C LEU A 30 -33.43 7.44 11.01
N GLU A 31 -33.91 7.32 9.78
CA GLU A 31 -33.89 6.09 8.98
C GLU A 31 -32.82 6.16 7.87
N ASN A 32 -32.43 5.00 7.32
CA ASN A 32 -31.47 4.96 6.22
C ASN A 32 -32.06 5.70 5.01
N GLY A 33 -31.33 6.70 4.51
CA GLY A 33 -31.75 7.55 3.40
C GLY A 33 -32.50 8.82 3.80
N ASP A 34 -32.74 9.06 5.09
CA ASP A 34 -33.15 10.39 5.58
C ASP A 34 -32.07 11.44 5.29
N TYR A 35 -32.41 12.71 5.45
CA TYR A 35 -31.47 13.82 5.29
C TYR A 35 -31.24 14.53 6.61
N ILE A 36 -30.00 14.94 6.85
CA ILE A 36 -29.62 15.71 8.03
C ILE A 36 -28.97 17.02 7.64
N VAL A 37 -29.16 18.02 8.50
CA VAL A 37 -28.40 19.26 8.49
C VAL A 37 -27.23 19.10 9.46
N ILE A 38 -26.03 19.44 8.98
CA ILE A 38 -24.82 19.51 9.79
C ILE A 38 -24.51 20.99 9.96
N GLU A 39 -24.69 21.49 11.18
CA GLU A 39 -24.31 22.86 11.54
C GLU A 39 -22.92 22.85 12.16
N GLY A 40 -22.01 23.55 11.48
CA GLY A 40 -20.61 23.67 11.85
C GLY A 40 -20.25 25.05 12.38
N ARG A 41 -18.99 25.46 12.18
CA ARG A 41 -18.47 26.74 12.70
C ARG A 41 -18.84 27.90 11.77
N GLN A 42 -18.95 29.10 12.34
CA GLN A 42 -19.17 30.37 11.60
C GLN A 42 -20.39 30.38 10.65
N SER A 43 -21.47 29.67 10.98
CA SER A 43 -22.68 29.50 10.14
C SER A 43 -22.49 28.61 8.91
N GLY A 44 -21.41 27.81 8.85
CA GLY A 44 -21.26 26.74 7.87
C GLY A 44 -22.36 25.70 8.06
N ARG A 45 -23.00 25.32 6.95
CA ARG A 45 -24.16 24.43 6.95
C ARG A 45 -24.09 23.51 5.75
N ALA A 46 -24.00 22.22 6.01
CA ALA A 46 -24.05 21.18 4.99
C ALA A 46 -25.32 20.33 5.15
N VAL A 47 -25.78 19.74 4.06
CA VAL A 47 -26.89 18.78 4.07
C VAL A 47 -26.39 17.47 3.49
N ALA A 48 -26.56 16.39 4.23
CA ALA A 48 -26.07 15.08 3.87
C ALA A 48 -27.16 14.03 3.98
N ARG A 49 -27.05 12.97 3.17
CA ARG A 49 -27.92 11.81 3.25
C ARG A 49 -27.41 10.84 4.32
N VAL A 50 -28.29 10.42 5.21
CA VAL A 50 -27.99 9.51 6.31
C VAL A 50 -27.68 8.12 5.77
N TRP A 51 -26.56 7.58 6.21
CA TRP A 51 -26.15 6.20 6.01
C TRP A 51 -25.90 5.56 7.39
N PRO A 52 -26.21 4.26 7.58
CA PRO A 52 -25.89 3.58 8.83
C PRO A 52 -24.36 3.56 9.04
N GLY A 53 -23.94 3.92 10.25
CA GLY A 53 -22.54 3.87 10.68
C GLY A 53 -21.96 2.47 10.60
N TYR A 54 -20.63 2.42 10.47
CA TYR A 54 -19.88 1.16 10.44
C TYR A 54 -20.02 0.43 11.78
N PRO A 55 -19.96 -0.92 11.80
CA PRO A 55 -20.07 -1.69 13.04
C PRO A 55 -19.05 -1.28 14.12
N GLU A 56 -17.88 -0.83 13.69
CA GLU A 56 -16.76 -0.36 14.53
C GLU A 56 -17.10 0.92 15.32
N ASP A 57 -17.94 1.80 14.77
CA ASP A 57 -18.21 3.14 15.34
C ASP A 57 -19.45 3.15 16.28
N SER A 58 -20.00 1.97 16.59
CA SER A 58 -21.28 1.86 17.29
C SER A 58 -21.18 2.28 18.76
N GLY A 59 -21.90 3.34 19.15
CA GLY A 59 -21.94 3.88 20.52
C GLY A 59 -20.89 4.95 20.83
N GLU A 60 -20.07 5.34 19.85
CA GLU A 60 -19.01 6.34 20.02
C GLU A 60 -19.49 7.78 19.79
N GLY A 61 -20.74 7.99 19.34
CA GLY A 61 -21.27 9.33 19.06
C GLY A 61 -20.57 10.03 17.89
N ILE A 62 -20.20 9.25 16.87
CA ILE A 62 -19.43 9.71 15.71
C ILE A 62 -20.35 9.91 14.49
N VAL A 63 -20.01 10.91 13.68
CA VAL A 63 -20.50 11.08 12.31
C VAL A 63 -19.32 11.09 11.35
N ARG A 64 -19.34 10.22 10.34
CA ARG A 64 -18.36 10.20 9.26
C ARG A 64 -18.91 10.93 8.04
N ILE A 65 -18.22 11.96 7.59
CA ILE A 65 -18.55 12.76 6.40
C ILE A 65 -17.32 12.93 5.52
N ASP A 66 -17.53 13.12 4.22
CA ASP A 66 -16.45 13.36 3.28
C ASP A 66 -15.88 14.80 3.38
N GLY A 67 -14.67 15.00 2.83
CA GLY A 67 -14.00 16.30 2.87
C GLY A 67 -14.80 17.46 2.26
N ARG A 68 -15.65 17.17 1.27
CA ARG A 68 -16.53 18.18 0.68
C ARG A 68 -17.59 18.66 1.67
N LEU A 69 -18.30 17.75 2.32
CA LEU A 69 -19.30 18.11 3.34
C LEU A 69 -18.63 18.82 4.52
N ARG A 70 -17.39 18.44 4.87
CA ARG A 70 -16.58 19.13 5.89
C ARG A 70 -16.30 20.59 5.51
N GLN A 71 -15.83 20.84 4.29
CA GLN A 71 -15.62 22.19 3.77
C GLN A 71 -16.92 23.02 3.72
N GLU A 72 -18.03 22.43 3.26
CA GLU A 72 -19.34 23.10 3.21
C GLU A 72 -19.87 23.46 4.61
N ALA A 73 -19.67 22.58 5.59
CA ALA A 73 -20.02 22.83 6.99
C ALA A 73 -18.97 23.68 7.73
N ASN A 74 -17.80 23.94 7.13
CA ASN A 74 -16.66 24.61 7.76
C ASN A 74 -16.25 23.94 9.09
N VAL A 75 -16.02 22.63 9.02
CA VAL A 75 -15.63 21.77 10.14
C VAL A 75 -14.48 20.89 9.70
N GLY A 76 -13.50 20.68 10.57
CA GLY A 76 -12.45 19.69 10.30
C GLY A 76 -12.72 18.38 11.04
N ILE A 77 -11.85 17.39 10.84
CA ILE A 77 -11.92 16.12 11.58
C ILE A 77 -11.81 16.37 13.10
N ASP A 78 -12.46 15.55 13.91
CA ASP A 78 -12.51 15.62 15.37
C ASP A 78 -13.25 16.83 15.97
N ASP A 79 -13.82 17.70 15.12
CA ASP A 79 -14.73 18.74 15.58
C ASP A 79 -16.07 18.16 16.04
N THR A 80 -16.66 18.83 17.04
CA THR A 80 -18.04 18.57 17.43
C THR A 80 -19.01 19.38 16.58
N VAL A 81 -19.96 18.71 15.93
CA VAL A 81 -21.00 19.31 15.10
C VAL A 81 -22.39 19.07 15.67
N GLU A 82 -23.32 19.98 15.37
CA GLU A 82 -24.73 19.81 15.73
C GLU A 82 -25.49 19.24 14.53
N ILE A 83 -26.11 18.08 14.75
CA ILE A 83 -26.88 17.36 13.73
C ILE A 83 -28.36 17.42 14.06
N GLU A 84 -29.14 17.81 13.06
CA GLU A 84 -30.61 17.86 13.10
C GLU A 84 -31.22 17.20 11.86
N LYS A 85 -32.41 16.60 12.00
CA LYS A 85 -33.15 16.04 10.87
C LYS A 85 -33.59 17.16 9.92
N ALA A 86 -33.25 17.01 8.64
CA ALA A 86 -33.57 17.97 7.61
C ALA A 86 -34.93 17.63 6.95
N ASP A 87 -35.84 18.60 6.87
CA ASP A 87 -37.03 18.49 6.01
C ASP A 87 -36.67 18.96 4.59
N VAL A 88 -36.08 18.06 3.81
CA VAL A 88 -35.66 18.35 2.43
C VAL A 88 -36.73 17.87 1.46
N LYS A 89 -37.18 18.76 0.58
CA LYS A 89 -38.22 18.44 -0.40
C LYS A 89 -37.61 17.89 -1.69
N PRO A 90 -38.29 16.94 -2.37
CA PRO A 90 -37.87 16.50 -3.68
C PRO A 90 -37.96 17.66 -4.68
N ALA A 91 -36.91 17.85 -5.47
CA ALA A 91 -36.82 18.87 -6.50
C ALA A 91 -37.78 18.55 -7.65
N ARG A 92 -38.56 19.54 -8.08
CA ARG A 92 -39.38 19.48 -9.29
C ARG A 92 -38.53 19.78 -10.51
N SER A 93 -37.77 20.87 -10.45
CA SER A 93 -36.79 21.21 -11.47
C SER A 93 -35.52 21.83 -10.87
N ILE A 94 -34.40 21.66 -11.56
CA ILE A 94 -33.10 22.23 -11.21
C ILE A 94 -32.46 22.80 -12.46
N THR A 95 -32.00 24.05 -12.37
CA THR A 95 -31.26 24.71 -13.44
C THR A 95 -29.77 24.62 -13.15
N VAL A 96 -29.03 24.10 -14.12
CA VAL A 96 -27.62 23.75 -13.98
C VAL A 96 -26.80 24.49 -15.02
N ALA A 97 -25.68 25.09 -14.60
CA ALA A 97 -24.76 25.78 -15.49
C ALA A 97 -23.44 25.05 -15.63
N LEU A 98 -23.01 24.89 -16.89
CA LEU A 98 -21.71 24.33 -17.26
C LEU A 98 -20.66 25.44 -17.43
N PRO A 99 -19.37 25.13 -17.26
CA PRO A 99 -18.28 26.06 -17.54
C PRO A 99 -18.10 26.28 -19.05
N GLN A 100 -17.53 27.44 -19.44
CA GLN A 100 -17.48 27.92 -20.83
C GLN A 100 -16.75 27.00 -21.82
N ASN A 101 -15.81 26.21 -21.31
CA ASN A 101 -14.95 25.29 -22.05
C ASN A 101 -15.64 23.96 -22.41
N LEU A 102 -16.83 23.68 -21.89
CA LEU A 102 -17.55 22.44 -22.14
C LEU A 102 -18.80 22.70 -23.02
N ARG A 103 -18.85 22.10 -24.21
CA ARG A 103 -20.02 22.12 -25.10
C ARG A 103 -20.35 20.69 -25.52
N VAL A 104 -21.55 20.22 -25.21
CA VAL A 104 -22.02 18.86 -25.50
C VAL A 104 -23.28 18.96 -26.38
N ARG A 105 -23.40 18.18 -27.48
CA ARG A 105 -24.64 18.12 -28.29
C ARG A 105 -25.51 16.96 -27.84
N GLY A 106 -26.81 17.23 -27.76
CA GLY A 106 -27.79 16.32 -27.17
C GLY A 106 -28.22 16.76 -25.77
N ASN A 107 -29.16 16.00 -25.19
CA ASN A 107 -29.70 16.30 -23.87
C ASN A 107 -28.85 15.61 -22.79
N ILE A 108 -27.93 16.33 -22.14
CA ILE A 108 -27.15 15.81 -20.99
C ILE A 108 -27.94 15.82 -19.67
N ALA A 109 -29.15 16.42 -19.66
CA ALA A 109 -29.98 16.50 -18.47
C ALA A 109 -30.24 15.13 -17.80
N PRO A 110 -30.46 14.01 -18.53
CA PRO A 110 -30.57 12.69 -17.92
C PRO A 110 -29.27 12.24 -17.22
N HIS A 111 -28.10 12.55 -17.79
CA HIS A 111 -26.81 12.16 -17.21
C HIS A 111 -26.52 12.95 -15.92
N VAL A 112 -26.77 14.26 -15.94
CA VAL A 112 -26.70 15.11 -14.73
C VAL A 112 -27.69 14.61 -13.68
N ARG A 113 -28.91 14.20 -14.08
CA ARG A 113 -29.93 13.68 -13.16
C ARG A 113 -29.49 12.40 -12.49
N ASN A 114 -29.05 11.41 -13.26
CA ASN A 114 -28.60 10.12 -12.72
C ASN A 114 -27.44 10.31 -11.74
N LYS A 115 -26.50 11.22 -12.04
CA LYS A 115 -25.35 11.46 -11.17
C LYS A 115 -25.70 12.21 -9.88
N LEU A 116 -26.64 13.16 -9.96
CA LEU A 116 -27.10 13.92 -8.79
C LEU A 116 -28.23 13.21 -8.03
N SER A 117 -28.81 12.12 -8.56
CA SER A 117 -29.94 11.43 -7.94
C SER A 117 -29.60 10.98 -6.52
N GLY A 118 -30.49 11.30 -5.58
CA GLY A 118 -30.31 11.07 -4.15
C GLY A 118 -29.40 12.09 -3.42
N GLN A 119 -28.77 13.02 -4.13
CA GLN A 119 -27.98 14.10 -3.52
C GLN A 119 -28.86 15.30 -3.15
N ALA A 120 -28.56 15.91 -2.01
CA ALA A 120 -29.11 17.21 -1.63
C ALA A 120 -28.27 18.31 -2.29
N VAL A 121 -28.92 19.21 -3.02
CA VAL A 121 -28.27 20.34 -3.69
C VAL A 121 -28.91 21.66 -3.27
N THR A 122 -28.11 22.70 -3.18
CA THR A 122 -28.55 24.05 -2.80
C THR A 122 -28.28 25.04 -3.92
N GLN A 123 -29.18 26.01 -4.10
CA GLN A 123 -28.96 27.09 -5.06
C GLN A 123 -27.63 27.82 -4.81
N GLY A 124 -26.85 28.03 -5.87
CA GLY A 124 -25.51 28.64 -5.82
C GLY A 124 -24.37 27.67 -5.53
N GLN A 125 -24.66 26.41 -5.17
CA GLN A 125 -23.66 25.38 -4.91
C GLN A 125 -22.94 24.97 -6.20
N THR A 126 -21.64 24.72 -6.10
CA THR A 126 -20.85 24.09 -7.16
C THR A 126 -20.67 22.62 -6.81
N VAL A 127 -21.16 21.74 -7.69
CA VAL A 127 -21.08 20.30 -7.52
C VAL A 127 -20.07 19.74 -8.54
N PRO A 128 -19.10 18.92 -8.12
CA PRO A 128 -18.23 18.23 -9.05
C PRO A 128 -19.00 17.20 -9.89
N PHE A 129 -18.89 17.31 -11.21
CA PHE A 129 -19.54 16.41 -12.17
C PHE A 129 -18.47 15.72 -13.03
N SER A 130 -18.52 14.39 -13.10
CA SER A 130 -17.70 13.62 -14.04
C SER A 130 -18.58 13.13 -15.17
N LEU A 131 -18.14 13.33 -16.41
CA LEU A 131 -18.89 12.96 -17.62
C LEU A 131 -18.76 11.47 -18.01
N GLY A 132 -18.26 10.60 -17.13
CA GLY A 132 -17.91 9.21 -17.49
C GLY A 132 -16.74 9.10 -18.47
N LEU A 133 -16.34 10.21 -19.09
CA LEU A 133 -15.05 10.46 -19.69
C LEU A 133 -14.02 10.40 -18.56
N GLY A 134 -13.30 9.29 -18.43
CA GLY A 134 -12.15 9.16 -17.53
C GLY A 134 -11.03 10.19 -17.86
N PRO A 135 -9.74 9.87 -17.69
CA PRO A 135 -8.64 10.84 -17.77
C PRO A 135 -8.28 11.26 -19.22
N ILE A 136 -9.28 11.63 -20.02
CA ILE A 136 -9.21 11.84 -21.47
C ILE A 136 -8.72 13.25 -21.82
N SER A 137 -8.84 14.21 -20.89
CA SER A 137 -8.16 15.50 -21.02
C SER A 137 -6.74 15.39 -20.48
N ASN A 138 -5.77 16.07 -21.12
CA ASN A 138 -4.45 16.42 -20.54
C ASN A 138 -4.55 17.19 -19.20
N VAL A 139 -5.77 17.38 -18.73
CA VAL A 139 -6.21 17.91 -17.45
C VAL A 139 -6.75 16.69 -16.70
N GLY A 140 -5.89 16.01 -15.96
CA GLY A 140 -6.17 14.68 -15.38
C GLY A 140 -7.43 14.67 -14.53
N GLY A 141 -8.35 13.73 -14.79
CA GLY A 141 -9.48 13.38 -13.93
C GLY A 141 -10.32 14.54 -13.37
N GLN A 142 -10.22 15.76 -13.92
CA GLN A 142 -10.75 16.94 -13.27
C GLN A 142 -12.27 16.91 -13.36
N LYS A 143 -12.90 16.70 -12.20
CA LYS A 143 -14.33 16.88 -11.96
C LYS A 143 -14.73 18.26 -12.49
N ILE A 144 -15.66 18.31 -13.43
CA ILE A 144 -16.16 19.55 -14.02
C ILE A 144 -17.02 20.25 -12.97
N PRO A 145 -16.69 21.50 -12.59
CA PRO A 145 -17.49 22.25 -11.62
C PRO A 145 -18.83 22.64 -12.26
N LEU A 146 -19.90 22.04 -11.77
CA LEU A 146 -21.25 22.24 -12.26
C LEU A 146 -22.01 23.08 -11.24
N LYS A 147 -22.45 24.28 -11.63
CA LYS A 147 -23.06 25.23 -10.70
C LYS A 147 -24.58 25.14 -10.74
N ILE A 148 -25.19 25.00 -9.58
CA ILE A 148 -26.65 25.01 -9.43
C ILE A 148 -27.13 26.46 -9.48
N ALA A 149 -27.78 26.84 -10.57
CA ALA A 149 -28.25 28.20 -10.79
C ALA A 149 -29.55 28.49 -10.03
N GLU A 150 -30.52 27.57 -10.11
CA GLU A 150 -31.86 27.69 -9.51
C GLU A 150 -32.42 26.32 -9.14
N THR A 151 -33.28 26.28 -8.12
CA THR A 151 -33.96 25.06 -7.63
C THR A 151 -35.46 25.35 -7.42
N ASP A 152 -36.35 24.46 -7.86
CA ASP A 152 -37.78 24.49 -7.50
C ASP A 152 -38.14 23.25 -6.66
N PRO A 153 -38.61 23.41 -5.39
CA PRO A 153 -38.79 24.66 -4.64
C PRO A 153 -37.47 25.36 -4.27
N GLU A 154 -37.52 26.66 -3.97
CA GLU A 154 -36.36 27.43 -3.50
C GLU A 154 -35.78 26.83 -2.20
N GLY A 155 -34.46 26.76 -2.09
CA GLY A 155 -33.73 26.23 -0.94
C GLY A 155 -32.95 24.96 -1.26
N THR A 156 -32.60 24.18 -0.23
CA THR A 156 -31.97 22.86 -0.41
C THR A 156 -33.03 21.86 -0.84
N VAL A 157 -32.78 21.16 -1.94
CA VAL A 157 -33.69 20.17 -2.53
C VAL A 157 -32.96 18.86 -2.83
N VAL A 158 -33.69 17.75 -2.85
CA VAL A 158 -33.14 16.44 -3.22
C VAL A 158 -33.43 16.17 -4.69
N VAL A 159 -32.40 15.82 -5.44
CA VAL A 159 -32.59 15.37 -6.83
C VAL A 159 -33.13 13.94 -6.80
N THR A 160 -34.20 13.70 -7.55
CA THR A 160 -34.82 12.37 -7.70
C THR A 160 -34.89 12.01 -9.17
N ASP A 161 -35.24 10.76 -9.47
CA ASP A 161 -35.40 10.30 -10.87
C ASP A 161 -36.52 11.06 -11.61
N GLN A 162 -37.43 11.71 -10.87
CA GLN A 162 -38.53 12.52 -11.40
C GLN A 162 -38.17 14.01 -11.59
N THR A 163 -37.00 14.45 -11.12
CA THR A 163 -36.59 15.86 -11.17
C THR A 163 -36.23 16.28 -12.60
N GLU A 164 -36.84 17.35 -13.11
CA GLU A 164 -36.50 17.92 -14.41
C GLU A 164 -35.19 18.72 -14.32
N ILE A 165 -34.24 18.48 -15.22
CA ILE A 165 -32.97 19.22 -15.24
C ILE A 165 -32.93 20.11 -16.47
N GLU A 166 -32.73 21.40 -16.26
CA GLU A 166 -32.57 22.41 -17.30
C GLU A 166 -31.11 22.88 -17.34
N ILE A 167 -30.55 23.01 -18.54
CA ILE A 167 -29.17 23.48 -18.72
C ILE A 167 -29.24 24.97 -19.04
N SER A 168 -28.58 25.78 -18.22
CA SER A 168 -28.46 27.22 -18.42
C SER A 168 -27.63 27.55 -19.66
N GLU A 169 -28.11 28.48 -20.48
CA GLU A 169 -27.34 29.07 -21.58
C GLU A 169 -26.23 30.01 -21.08
N GLN A 170 -26.32 30.48 -19.83
CA GLN A 170 -25.30 31.30 -19.20
C GLN A 170 -24.23 30.42 -18.52
N PRO A 171 -22.93 30.72 -18.73
CA PRO A 171 -21.85 29.97 -18.10
C PRO A 171 -21.81 30.11 -16.57
N ALA A 172 -21.27 29.08 -15.90
CA ALA A 172 -21.15 29.02 -14.44
C ALA A 172 -20.46 30.23 -13.80
N GLU A 173 -19.50 30.86 -14.49
CA GLU A 173 -18.74 32.01 -13.99
C GLU A 173 -19.54 33.32 -14.00
N GLN A 174 -20.63 33.38 -14.77
CA GLN A 174 -21.48 34.59 -14.89
C GLN A 174 -22.66 34.60 -13.90
N ILE A 175 -22.94 33.47 -13.25
CA ILE A 175 -24.03 33.33 -12.28
C ILE A 175 -23.57 33.87 -10.92
N THR A 176 -24.03 35.06 -10.56
CA THR A 176 -23.70 35.74 -9.30
C THR A 176 -24.69 35.34 -8.22
N GLY A 177 -24.22 34.63 -7.19
CA GLY A 177 -25.07 34.16 -6.09
C GLY A 177 -24.36 33.48 -4.91
N GLY A 178 -23.10 33.07 -5.04
CA GLY A 178 -22.29 32.56 -3.92
C GLY A 178 -21.26 33.58 -3.43
N PRO A 179 -20.74 33.46 -2.19
CA PRO A 179 -19.66 34.31 -1.72
C PRO A 179 -18.48 34.18 -2.69
N GLN A 180 -17.99 35.31 -3.19
CA GLN A 180 -16.68 35.39 -3.84
C GLN A 180 -15.65 35.14 -2.74
N GLN A 181 -15.31 33.87 -2.50
CA GLN A 181 -14.07 33.56 -1.81
C GLN A 181 -12.96 34.02 -2.77
N GLU A 182 -12.15 34.97 -2.33
CA GLU A 182 -10.83 35.19 -2.92
C GLU A 182 -10.19 33.80 -3.01
N GLU A 183 -9.82 33.37 -4.22
CA GLU A 183 -9.13 32.10 -4.46
C GLU A 183 -7.81 32.14 -3.70
N ARG A 184 -7.84 31.80 -2.40
CA ARG A 184 -6.66 31.29 -1.72
C ARG A 184 -6.25 30.07 -2.52
N GLU A 185 -4.97 29.93 -2.83
CA GLU A 185 -4.41 28.74 -3.49
C GLU A 185 -4.42 27.56 -2.50
N THR A 186 -5.59 27.21 -1.97
CA THR A 186 -5.76 26.00 -1.16
C THR A 186 -5.85 24.80 -2.11
N PRO A 187 -5.04 23.76 -1.87
CA PRO A 187 -5.08 22.55 -2.68
C PRO A 187 -6.45 21.86 -2.59
N SER A 188 -6.95 21.31 -3.69
CA SER A 188 -8.28 20.68 -3.74
C SER A 188 -8.33 19.22 -3.28
N VAL A 189 -7.22 18.68 -2.77
CA VAL A 189 -7.07 17.26 -2.42
C VAL A 189 -7.53 17.04 -0.99
N THR A 190 -8.34 16.01 -0.74
CA THR A 190 -8.82 15.64 0.61
C THR A 190 -8.16 14.34 1.09
N TYR A 191 -8.25 14.03 2.39
CA TYR A 191 -7.74 12.76 2.91
C TYR A 191 -8.39 11.54 2.26
N GLU A 192 -9.66 11.65 1.88
CA GLU A 192 -10.37 10.58 1.16
C GLU A 192 -9.88 10.36 -0.28
N ASP A 193 -9.04 11.26 -0.81
CA ASP A 193 -8.38 11.10 -2.10
C ASP A 193 -6.98 10.47 -1.97
N ILE A 194 -6.59 10.04 -0.76
CA ILE A 194 -5.37 9.28 -0.47
C ILE A 194 -5.79 7.88 0.00
N GLY A 195 -5.16 6.85 -0.55
CA GLY A 195 -5.38 5.45 -0.16
C GLY A 195 -4.08 4.80 0.31
N GLY A 196 -4.18 3.87 1.25
CA GLY A 196 -3.06 3.03 1.69
C GLY A 196 -1.98 3.71 2.51
N LEU A 197 -2.26 4.87 3.11
CA LEU A 197 -1.33 5.63 3.96
C LEU A 197 -1.99 6.07 5.27
N ASP A 198 -2.92 5.27 5.82
CA ASP A 198 -3.71 5.68 6.99
C ASP A 198 -2.84 5.93 8.23
N GLU A 199 -1.84 5.08 8.48
CA GLU A 199 -0.93 5.21 9.62
C GLU A 199 -0.05 6.46 9.48
N GLU A 200 0.55 6.67 8.31
CA GLU A 200 1.37 7.85 8.04
C GLU A 200 0.53 9.13 8.06
N LEU A 201 -0.72 9.08 7.59
CA LEU A 201 -1.66 10.20 7.67
C LEU A 201 -1.98 10.54 9.12
N GLU A 202 -2.22 9.56 9.98
CA GLU A 202 -2.45 9.78 11.41
C GLU A 202 -1.25 10.46 12.06
N GLN A 203 -0.04 9.98 11.78
CA GLN A 203 1.19 10.62 12.26
C GLN A 203 1.30 12.09 11.81
N VAL A 204 1.09 12.36 10.51
CA VAL A 204 1.15 13.74 10.00
C VAL A 204 0.06 14.62 10.62
N ARG A 205 -1.13 14.09 10.87
CA ARG A 205 -2.23 14.81 11.54
C ARG A 205 -1.87 15.17 12.97
N GLU A 206 -1.32 14.25 13.75
CA GLU A 206 -0.87 14.53 15.11
C GLU A 206 0.22 15.62 15.15
N MET A 207 1.11 15.63 14.16
CA MET A 207 2.25 16.54 14.11
C MET A 207 1.92 17.92 13.53
N ILE A 208 0.95 18.03 12.62
CA ILE A 208 0.66 19.28 11.89
C ILE A 208 -0.72 19.82 12.22
N GLU A 209 -1.75 18.98 12.19
CA GLU A 209 -3.13 19.39 12.41
C GLU A 209 -3.38 19.71 13.89
N LEU A 210 -2.91 18.87 14.81
CA LEU A 210 -3.13 19.06 16.26
C LEU A 210 -2.56 20.40 16.77
N PRO A 211 -1.30 20.78 16.47
CA PRO A 211 -0.75 22.06 16.91
C PRO A 211 -1.51 23.27 16.39
N MET A 212 -1.92 23.25 15.12
CA MET A 212 -2.57 24.39 14.49
C MET A 212 -4.03 24.54 14.94
N ARG A 213 -4.75 23.43 15.13
CA ARG A 213 -6.18 23.47 15.51
C ARG A 213 -6.41 23.56 17.01
N HIS A 214 -5.52 22.98 17.81
CA HIS A 214 -5.63 22.93 19.28
C HIS A 214 -4.33 23.37 19.98
N PRO A 215 -3.85 24.61 19.74
CA PRO A 215 -2.62 25.10 20.34
C PRO A 215 -2.69 25.13 21.88
N GLU A 216 -3.89 25.15 22.48
CA GLU A 216 -4.05 25.14 23.93
C GLU A 216 -3.52 23.85 24.58
N LEU A 217 -3.56 22.72 23.86
CA LEU A 217 -3.08 21.43 24.36
C LEU A 217 -1.56 21.46 24.58
N PHE A 218 -0.82 21.95 23.58
CA PHE A 218 0.64 22.10 23.64
C PHE A 218 1.06 23.09 24.73
N GLN A 219 0.34 24.21 24.83
CA GLN A 219 0.60 25.22 25.86
C GLN A 219 0.35 24.69 27.29
N GLN A 220 -0.68 23.88 27.51
CA GLN A 220 -0.94 23.27 28.81
C GLN A 220 0.09 22.20 29.18
N LEU A 221 0.53 21.41 28.20
CA LEU A 221 1.55 20.38 28.39
C LEU A 221 2.96 20.96 28.49
N GLY A 222 3.17 22.21 28.07
CA GLY A 222 4.48 22.88 28.08
C GLY A 222 5.46 22.28 27.09
N ILE A 223 4.95 21.73 25.98
CA ILE A 223 5.73 21.16 24.88
C ILE A 223 5.69 22.10 23.69
N GLU A 224 6.81 22.21 22.97
CA GLU A 224 6.89 22.98 21.73
C GLU A 224 6.34 22.14 20.57
N PRO A 225 5.55 22.73 19.65
CA PRO A 225 5.11 22.05 18.46
C PRO A 225 6.30 21.77 17.52
N PRO A 226 6.25 20.70 16.72
CA PRO A 226 7.32 20.39 15.77
C PRO A 226 7.41 21.49 14.70
N LYS A 227 8.64 21.90 14.34
CA LYS A 227 8.86 22.95 13.32
C LYS A 227 8.83 22.40 11.91
N GLY A 228 9.18 21.12 11.75
CA GLY A 228 9.14 20.48 10.45
C GLY A 228 9.07 18.96 10.50
N VAL A 229 8.51 18.43 9.42
CA VAL A 229 8.32 17.00 9.19
C VAL A 229 9.06 16.62 7.90
N LEU A 230 9.87 15.57 7.93
CA LEU A 230 10.56 15.03 6.76
C LEU A 230 9.89 13.75 6.29
N LEU A 231 9.25 13.79 5.13
CA LEU A 231 8.68 12.65 4.43
C LEU A 231 9.74 12.00 3.54
N HIS A 232 9.99 10.71 3.68
CA HIS A 232 10.93 9.99 2.82
C HIS A 232 10.36 8.68 2.23
N GLY A 233 11.11 8.04 1.33
CA GLY A 233 10.74 6.76 0.70
C GLY A 233 10.68 6.83 -0.83
N PRO A 234 10.23 5.78 -1.53
CA PRO A 234 10.28 5.71 -2.99
C PRO A 234 9.50 6.84 -3.69
N PRO A 235 9.90 7.23 -4.91
CA PRO A 235 9.14 8.18 -5.72
C PRO A 235 7.78 7.60 -6.12
N GLY A 236 6.78 8.46 -6.27
CA GLY A 236 5.43 8.04 -6.70
C GLY A 236 4.55 7.42 -5.60
N THR A 237 4.98 7.49 -4.34
CA THR A 237 4.22 7.03 -3.16
C THR A 237 3.21 8.06 -2.62
N GLY A 238 3.20 9.29 -3.15
CA GLY A 238 2.19 10.29 -2.80
C GLY A 238 2.58 11.32 -1.73
N LYS A 239 3.88 11.50 -1.43
CA LYS A 239 4.38 12.49 -0.44
C LYS A 239 3.82 13.90 -0.66
N THR A 240 3.84 14.37 -1.91
CA THR A 240 3.29 15.68 -2.30
C THR A 240 1.77 15.75 -2.18
N LEU A 241 1.06 14.63 -2.41
CA LEU A 241 -0.40 14.56 -2.24
C LEU A 241 -0.78 14.62 -0.76
N MET A 242 -0.04 13.93 0.09
CA MET A 242 -0.22 13.95 1.55
C MET A 242 -0.07 15.36 2.11
N ALA A 243 1.00 16.07 1.76
CA ALA A 243 1.21 17.45 2.21
C ALA A 243 0.06 18.39 1.77
N LYS A 244 -0.43 18.22 0.54
CA LYS A 244 -1.57 18.99 -0.01
C LYS A 244 -2.87 18.67 0.73
N ALA A 245 -3.14 17.40 1.04
CA ALA A 245 -4.35 17.02 1.76
C ALA A 245 -4.39 17.61 3.17
N VAL A 246 -3.25 17.59 3.87
CA VAL A 246 -3.12 18.18 5.22
C VAL A 246 -3.36 19.69 5.18
N ALA A 247 -2.77 20.39 4.22
CA ALA A 247 -2.95 21.83 4.05
C ALA A 247 -4.42 22.20 3.79
N ASN A 248 -5.11 21.41 2.97
CA ASN A 248 -6.52 21.61 2.65
C ASN A 248 -7.43 21.35 3.87
N GLU A 249 -7.14 20.35 4.69
CA GLU A 249 -7.99 20.06 5.86
C GLU A 249 -7.90 21.16 6.92
N ILE A 250 -6.72 21.78 7.09
CA ILE A 250 -6.51 22.82 8.10
C ILE A 250 -6.76 24.25 7.58
N ASP A 251 -7.19 24.41 6.32
CA ASP A 251 -7.34 25.70 5.61
C ASP A 251 -6.08 26.59 5.72
N ALA A 252 -4.89 25.98 5.64
CA ALA A 252 -3.62 26.70 5.68
C ALA A 252 -3.18 27.12 4.27
N TYR A 253 -2.50 28.26 4.19
CA TYR A 253 -1.83 28.70 2.98
C TYR A 253 -0.73 27.70 2.60
N PHE A 254 -0.72 27.22 1.35
CA PHE A 254 0.21 26.19 0.91
C PHE A 254 1.16 26.74 -0.15
N THR A 255 2.46 26.79 0.15
CA THR A 255 3.49 27.17 -0.82
C THR A 255 4.44 26.01 -1.08
N THR A 256 4.85 25.84 -2.33
CA THR A 256 5.70 24.72 -2.77
C THR A 256 7.03 25.23 -3.31
N ILE A 257 8.10 24.59 -2.85
CA ILE A 257 9.47 24.80 -3.30
C ILE A 257 9.95 23.50 -3.92
N SER A 258 10.24 23.49 -5.21
CA SER A 258 10.91 22.36 -5.86
C SER A 258 12.42 22.57 -5.80
N GLY A 259 13.17 21.61 -5.25
CA GLY A 259 14.61 21.74 -5.06
C GLY A 259 15.39 22.12 -6.33
N PRO A 260 15.17 21.48 -7.49
CA PRO A 260 15.79 21.88 -8.76
C PRO A 260 15.44 23.30 -9.23
N GLU A 261 14.25 23.81 -8.89
CA GLU A 261 13.81 25.14 -9.32
C GLU A 261 14.56 26.27 -8.60
N ILE A 262 14.93 26.04 -7.34
CA ILE A 262 15.73 26.99 -6.55
C ILE A 262 17.19 27.03 -7.01
N MET A 263 17.69 25.96 -7.64
CA MET A 263 19.11 25.82 -8.02
C MET A 263 19.47 26.67 -9.24
N SER A 264 19.77 27.95 -8.98
CA SER A 264 20.21 28.93 -9.95
C SER A 264 21.73 28.91 -10.16
N LYS A 265 22.17 29.23 -11.39
CA LYS A 265 23.60 29.44 -11.73
C LYS A 265 24.10 30.82 -11.30
N PHE A 266 23.21 31.73 -10.94
CA PHE A 266 23.55 33.10 -10.56
C PHE A 266 23.76 33.22 -9.05
N TYR A 267 24.74 34.04 -8.66
CA TYR A 267 25.19 34.11 -7.28
C TYR A 267 24.15 34.81 -6.39
N GLY A 268 23.62 34.10 -5.38
CA GLY A 268 22.75 34.66 -4.34
C GLY A 268 21.25 34.66 -4.67
N GLU A 269 20.86 34.32 -5.91
CA GLU A 269 19.46 34.27 -6.32
C GLU A 269 18.69 33.15 -5.61
N SER A 270 19.30 31.97 -5.45
CA SER A 270 18.73 30.84 -4.70
C SER A 270 18.50 31.14 -3.22
N GLU A 271 19.35 31.98 -2.61
CA GLU A 271 19.23 32.34 -1.20
C GLU A 271 18.10 33.36 -0.97
N GLU A 272 17.96 34.32 -1.90
CA GLU A 272 16.90 35.32 -1.86
C GLU A 272 15.53 34.67 -2.12
N GLN A 273 15.43 33.79 -3.13
CA GLN A 273 14.19 33.10 -3.44
C GLN A 273 13.69 32.23 -2.27
N LEU A 274 14.59 31.54 -1.55
CA LEU A 274 14.22 30.84 -0.33
C LEU A 274 13.70 31.79 0.76
N ARG A 275 14.29 32.98 0.89
CA ARG A 275 13.83 33.96 1.89
C ARG A 275 12.46 34.52 1.52
N GLU A 276 12.24 34.88 0.26
CA GLU A 276 10.95 35.38 -0.24
C GLU A 276 9.81 34.40 0.04
N VAL A 277 10.01 33.09 -0.17
CA VAL A 277 8.97 32.09 0.08
C VAL A 277 8.64 31.95 1.58
N PHE A 278 9.64 32.00 2.45
CA PHE A 278 9.41 31.92 3.90
C PHE A 278 8.75 33.20 4.42
N ASP A 279 9.17 34.37 3.94
CA ASP A 279 8.55 35.65 4.29
C ASP A 279 7.07 35.69 3.83
N GLU A 280 6.76 35.19 2.62
CA GLU A 280 5.38 35.06 2.11
C GLU A 280 4.54 34.10 2.96
N ALA A 281 5.11 32.98 3.41
CA ALA A 281 4.42 32.03 4.28
C ALA A 281 4.12 32.64 5.67
N GLU A 282 5.05 33.40 6.25
CA GLU A 282 4.83 34.11 7.52
C GLU A 282 3.75 35.19 7.40
N GLU A 283 3.69 35.92 6.28
CA GLU A 283 2.65 36.92 6.04
C GLU A 283 1.25 36.33 5.87
N ASN A 284 1.15 35.09 5.37
CA ASN A 284 -0.10 34.38 5.10
C ASN A 284 -0.45 33.32 6.16
N ALA A 285 0.19 33.34 7.32
CA ALA A 285 -0.02 32.35 8.37
C ALA A 285 -1.49 32.25 8.84
N PRO A 286 -2.03 31.04 9.11
CA PRO A 286 -1.35 29.74 9.17
C PRO A 286 -0.92 29.19 7.81
N ALA A 287 0.32 28.71 7.70
CA ALA A 287 0.92 28.31 6.42
C ALA A 287 1.76 27.02 6.49
N ILE A 288 1.80 26.29 5.38
CA ILE A 288 2.67 25.13 5.17
C ILE A 288 3.64 25.44 4.02
N VAL A 289 4.94 25.33 4.31
CA VAL A 289 6.01 25.39 3.30
C VAL A 289 6.40 23.95 2.95
N PHE A 290 6.06 23.52 1.73
CA PHE A 290 6.41 22.20 1.23
C PHE A 290 7.68 22.27 0.37
N ILE A 291 8.73 21.55 0.74
CA ILE A 291 10.00 21.47 0.02
C ILE A 291 10.12 20.08 -0.61
N ASP A 292 9.97 19.99 -1.92
CA ASP A 292 10.14 18.75 -2.67
C ASP A 292 11.59 18.55 -3.12
N GLU A 293 12.00 17.28 -3.25
CA GLU A 293 13.37 16.87 -3.59
C GLU A 293 14.44 17.57 -2.73
N LEU A 294 14.26 17.54 -1.40
CA LEU A 294 15.14 18.21 -0.43
C LEU A 294 16.61 17.81 -0.58
N ASP A 295 16.88 16.58 -1.02
CA ASP A 295 18.23 16.06 -1.29
C ASP A 295 18.98 16.80 -2.41
N SER A 296 18.26 17.51 -3.29
CA SER A 296 18.86 18.31 -4.36
C SER A 296 19.42 19.65 -3.87
N ILE A 297 18.79 20.28 -2.88
CA ILE A 297 19.22 21.56 -2.29
C ILE A 297 20.00 21.38 -0.98
N ALA A 298 19.85 20.23 -0.33
CA ALA A 298 20.54 19.93 0.91
C ALA A 298 21.34 18.62 0.97
N PRO A 299 22.28 18.41 0.05
CA PRO A 299 23.15 17.24 0.06
C PRO A 299 24.15 17.23 1.23
N LYS A 300 24.65 16.04 1.60
CA LYS A 300 25.73 15.86 2.58
C LYS A 300 26.99 16.66 2.20
N ARG A 301 27.51 17.44 3.15
CA ARG A 301 28.67 18.35 3.00
C ARG A 301 29.96 17.70 2.47
N GLY A 302 30.10 16.37 2.59
CA GLY A 302 31.26 15.60 2.13
C GLY A 302 31.20 15.15 0.66
N GLU A 303 30.01 15.07 0.05
CA GLU A 303 29.81 14.58 -1.32
C GLU A 303 29.73 15.71 -2.35
N THR A 304 29.43 16.94 -1.90
CA THR A 304 29.28 18.12 -2.74
C THR A 304 30.61 18.81 -3.09
N SER A 305 30.83 19.05 -4.38
CA SER A 305 31.93 19.88 -4.92
C SER A 305 31.57 21.37 -5.12
N GLY A 306 30.29 21.76 -5.02
CA GLY A 306 29.80 23.12 -5.32
C GLY A 306 29.64 24.06 -4.10
N ASP A 307 30.12 25.30 -4.21
CA ASP A 307 29.96 26.36 -3.19
C ASP A 307 28.54 26.96 -3.12
N VAL A 308 27.69 26.70 -4.11
CA VAL A 308 26.29 27.20 -4.14
C VAL A 308 25.42 26.36 -3.20
N GLU A 309 25.44 25.04 -3.36
CA GLU A 309 24.69 24.08 -2.53
C GLU A 309 24.96 24.31 -1.03
N ARG A 310 26.23 24.44 -0.63
CA ARG A 310 26.58 24.68 0.79
C ARG A 310 25.97 25.95 1.37
N ARG A 311 25.78 26.99 0.56
CA ARG A 311 25.17 28.25 1.00
C ARG A 311 23.66 28.14 1.09
N VAL A 312 23.03 27.47 0.13
CA VAL A 312 21.59 27.17 0.16
C VAL A 312 21.24 26.36 1.42
N VAL A 313 22.04 25.33 1.76
CA VAL A 313 21.88 24.59 3.02
C VAL A 313 22.01 25.51 4.22
N ALA A 314 23.06 26.34 4.28
CA ALA A 314 23.25 27.25 5.40
C ALA A 314 22.09 28.25 5.56
N GLN A 315 21.54 28.73 4.45
CA GLN A 315 20.37 29.63 4.44
C GLN A 315 19.12 28.90 4.94
N LEU A 316 18.83 27.69 4.43
CA LEU A 316 17.70 26.89 4.90
C LEU A 316 17.78 26.58 6.40
N LEU A 317 18.97 26.22 6.90
CA LEU A 317 19.20 26.04 8.34
C LEU A 317 18.88 27.31 9.13
N SER A 318 19.29 28.48 8.62
CA SER A 318 19.02 29.76 9.28
C SER A 318 17.54 30.16 9.26
N LEU A 319 16.80 29.79 8.20
CA LEU A 319 15.36 30.04 8.12
C LEU A 319 14.60 29.15 9.10
N MET A 320 14.91 27.85 9.13
CA MET A 320 14.31 26.90 10.09
C MET A 320 14.55 27.29 11.55
N ASP A 321 15.78 27.72 11.89
CA ASP A 321 16.12 28.19 13.24
C ASP A 321 15.42 29.52 13.59
N GLY A 322 15.05 30.31 12.57
CA GLY A 322 14.41 31.62 12.69
C GLY A 322 12.89 31.59 12.88
N LEU A 323 12.23 30.47 12.56
CA LEU A 323 10.78 30.32 12.68
C LEU A 323 10.29 30.50 14.13
N GLU A 324 9.23 31.31 14.29
CA GLU A 324 8.61 31.57 15.59
C GLU A 324 8.08 30.28 16.26
N GLU A 325 8.19 30.19 17.58
CA GLU A 325 7.77 29.02 18.37
C GLU A 325 6.24 28.81 18.44
N ARG A 326 5.44 29.71 17.84
CA ARG A 326 3.98 29.64 17.90
C ARG A 326 3.37 28.57 16.99
N GLY A 327 4.15 27.98 16.08
CA GLY A 327 3.67 26.89 15.21
C GLY A 327 2.72 27.34 14.10
N ASP A 328 2.69 28.64 13.79
CA ASP A 328 1.83 29.20 12.74
C ASP A 328 2.37 28.90 11.32
N VAL A 329 3.64 28.52 11.21
CA VAL A 329 4.26 28.06 9.95
C VAL A 329 4.97 26.73 10.20
N ILE A 330 4.63 25.71 9.41
CA ILE A 330 5.24 24.37 9.47
C ILE A 330 5.93 24.05 8.14
N VAL A 331 7.12 23.45 8.20
CA VAL A 331 7.88 23.05 7.02
C VAL A 331 7.80 21.55 6.80
N ILE A 332 7.30 21.12 5.64
CA ILE A 332 7.29 19.71 5.24
C ILE A 332 8.36 19.52 4.17
N GLY A 333 9.37 18.69 4.45
CA GLY A 333 10.37 18.28 3.46
C GLY A 333 10.01 16.93 2.86
N ALA A 334 10.19 16.75 1.56
CA ALA A 334 10.08 15.45 0.90
C ALA A 334 11.42 15.07 0.24
N THR A 335 11.83 13.81 0.40
CA THR A 335 13.02 13.28 -0.28
C THR A 335 12.86 11.80 -0.63
N ASN A 336 13.48 11.38 -1.72
CA ASN A 336 13.56 9.95 -2.03
C ASN A 336 14.74 9.27 -1.31
N ARG A 337 15.68 10.05 -0.77
CA ARG A 337 16.95 9.56 -0.22
C ARG A 337 17.30 10.32 1.06
N VAL A 338 16.76 9.87 2.18
CA VAL A 338 17.02 10.48 3.50
C VAL A 338 18.52 10.53 3.84
N ASP A 339 19.30 9.55 3.35
CA ASP A 339 20.76 9.53 3.52
C ASP A 339 21.51 10.55 2.68
N ALA A 340 20.92 11.09 1.62
CA ALA A 340 21.56 12.14 0.84
C ALA A 340 21.47 13.50 1.55
N VAL A 341 20.48 13.68 2.44
CA VAL A 341 20.21 14.94 3.13
C VAL A 341 21.25 15.25 4.22
N ASP A 342 21.60 16.53 4.38
CA ASP A 342 22.50 17.01 5.43
C ASP A 342 21.97 16.63 6.84
N PRO A 343 22.75 15.88 7.65
CA PRO A 343 22.34 15.46 8.99
C PRO A 343 22.04 16.60 9.96
N ALA A 344 22.45 17.84 9.66
CA ALA A 344 22.10 19.01 10.45
C ALA A 344 20.63 19.41 10.32
N LEU A 345 19.98 19.10 9.19
CA LEU A 345 18.53 19.34 9.00
C LEU A 345 17.67 18.35 9.79
N ARG A 346 18.18 17.13 9.98
CA ARG A 346 17.54 16.01 10.71
C ARG A 346 17.69 16.08 12.24
N ARG A 347 18.12 17.21 12.79
CA ARG A 347 18.32 17.39 14.24
C ARG A 347 17.12 18.12 14.83
N GLY A 348 16.83 17.81 16.11
CA GLY A 348 15.76 18.47 16.86
C GLY A 348 15.86 20.00 16.82
N GLY A 349 14.70 20.64 16.64
CA GLY A 349 14.49 22.06 16.36
C GLY A 349 14.34 22.40 14.88
N ARG A 350 14.33 21.42 13.96
CA ARG A 350 14.22 21.61 12.50
C ARG A 350 13.26 20.58 11.90
N PHE A 351 13.76 19.55 11.22
CA PHE A 351 12.96 18.35 10.94
C PHE A 351 13.03 17.46 12.18
N ASP A 352 12.07 17.67 13.07
CA ASP A 352 11.97 16.96 14.35
C ASP A 352 11.55 15.51 14.18
N ARG A 353 10.89 15.22 13.05
CA ARG A 353 10.25 13.94 12.76
C ARG A 353 10.51 13.52 11.34
N GLU A 354 10.78 12.23 11.19
CA GLU A 354 10.98 11.55 9.91
C GLU A 354 9.85 10.53 9.78
N ILE A 355 9.14 10.57 8.65
CA ILE A 355 8.06 9.65 8.32
C ILE A 355 8.47 8.93 7.05
N GLU A 356 8.60 7.61 7.14
CA GLU A 356 8.80 6.76 5.98
C GLU A 356 7.45 6.54 5.29
N ILE A 357 7.36 6.91 4.02
CA ILE A 357 6.22 6.59 3.17
C ILE A 357 6.66 5.46 2.26
N GLY A 358 6.25 4.25 2.66
CA GLY A 358 6.61 2.99 2.03
C GLY A 358 5.88 2.69 0.72
N VAL A 359 6.11 1.49 0.21
CA VAL A 359 5.31 0.93 -0.89
C VAL A 359 4.02 0.38 -0.28
N PRO A 360 2.84 0.67 -0.86
CA PRO A 360 1.58 0.21 -0.29
C PRO A 360 1.49 -1.32 -0.27
N ASP A 361 0.91 -1.84 0.80
CA ASP A 361 0.56 -3.25 0.96
C ASP A 361 -0.68 -3.62 0.10
N ARG A 362 -1.19 -4.84 0.24
CA ARG A 362 -2.34 -5.30 -0.56
C ARG A 362 -3.56 -4.40 -0.34
N ASP A 363 -3.91 -4.12 0.92
CA ASP A 363 -5.10 -3.34 1.26
C ASP A 363 -4.93 -1.88 0.83
N GLY A 364 -3.75 -1.30 1.02
CA GLY A 364 -3.43 0.03 0.53
C GLY A 364 -3.47 0.14 -1.00
N ARG A 365 -2.99 -0.87 -1.73
CA ARG A 365 -3.13 -0.91 -3.21
C ARG A 365 -4.59 -0.98 -3.63
N LYS A 366 -5.42 -1.74 -2.92
CA LYS A 366 -6.87 -1.79 -3.15
C LYS A 366 -7.51 -0.42 -2.94
N GLU A 367 -7.18 0.28 -1.86
CA GLU A 367 -7.68 1.62 -1.59
C GLU A 367 -7.25 2.64 -2.65
N ILE A 368 -5.99 2.60 -3.07
CA ILE A 368 -5.47 3.44 -4.16
C ILE A 368 -6.25 3.17 -5.46
N LEU A 369 -6.48 1.90 -5.80
CA LEU A 369 -7.30 1.52 -6.95
C LEU A 369 -8.73 2.04 -6.81
N GLN A 370 -9.34 1.93 -5.63
CA GLN A 370 -10.68 2.49 -5.37
C GLN A 370 -10.73 4.01 -5.55
N VAL A 371 -9.70 4.74 -5.11
CA VAL A 371 -9.60 6.19 -5.31
C VAL A 371 -9.54 6.53 -6.79
N HIS A 372 -8.64 5.90 -7.56
CA HIS A 372 -8.47 6.19 -8.98
C HIS A 372 -9.65 5.71 -9.84
N THR A 373 -10.34 4.65 -9.43
CA THR A 373 -11.51 4.10 -10.13
C THR A 373 -12.85 4.72 -9.72
N ARG A 374 -12.92 5.50 -8.63
CA ARG A 374 -14.15 6.13 -8.10
C ARG A 374 -14.97 6.89 -9.16
N GLY A 375 -14.28 7.50 -10.12
CA GLY A 375 -14.89 8.29 -11.20
C GLY A 375 -15.07 7.56 -12.52
N MET A 376 -14.61 6.31 -12.63
CA MET A 376 -14.58 5.54 -13.87
C MET A 376 -15.80 4.61 -13.95
N PRO A 377 -16.46 4.49 -15.11
CA PRO A 377 -17.47 3.47 -15.34
C PRO A 377 -16.76 2.11 -15.48
N LEU A 378 -16.78 1.33 -14.41
CA LEU A 378 -16.23 -0.02 -14.37
C LEU A 378 -17.35 -1.04 -14.63
N ASP A 379 -17.02 -2.06 -15.41
CA ASP A 379 -17.81 -3.28 -15.54
C ASP A 379 -17.95 -3.98 -14.17
N GLU A 380 -19.12 -4.55 -13.89
CA GLU A 380 -19.42 -5.30 -12.66
C GLU A 380 -18.49 -6.52 -12.48
N GLU A 381 -17.89 -7.02 -13.56
CA GLU A 381 -16.93 -8.13 -13.55
C GLU A 381 -15.53 -7.76 -13.02
N ILE A 382 -15.22 -6.47 -12.83
CA ILE A 382 -13.88 -6.05 -12.38
C ILE A 382 -13.73 -6.24 -10.88
N ASP A 383 -12.90 -7.23 -10.50
CA ASP A 383 -12.50 -7.45 -9.12
C ASP A 383 -11.21 -6.69 -8.76
N LEU A 384 -11.34 -5.59 -8.02
CA LEU A 384 -10.20 -4.80 -7.55
C LEU A 384 -9.33 -5.55 -6.53
N ASP A 385 -9.89 -6.53 -5.79
CA ASP A 385 -9.13 -7.34 -4.85
C ASP A 385 -8.09 -8.19 -5.60
N HIS A 386 -8.51 -8.82 -6.70
CA HIS A 386 -7.62 -9.60 -7.57
C HIS A 386 -6.48 -8.75 -8.15
N TYR A 387 -6.75 -7.51 -8.57
CA TYR A 387 -5.69 -6.62 -9.08
C TYR A 387 -4.75 -6.13 -7.97
N ALA A 388 -5.25 -5.90 -6.76
CA ALA A 388 -4.40 -5.52 -5.62
C ALA A 388 -3.43 -6.65 -5.23
N GLU A 389 -3.86 -7.91 -5.31
CA GLU A 389 -3.00 -9.09 -5.13
C GLU A 389 -1.93 -9.18 -6.22
N ASN A 390 -2.29 -9.01 -7.50
CA ASN A 390 -1.36 -9.22 -8.62
C ASN A 390 -0.45 -8.03 -8.97
N THR A 391 -0.53 -6.92 -8.22
CA THR A 391 0.25 -5.70 -8.43
C THR A 391 1.35 -5.51 -7.38
N HIS A 392 2.07 -6.58 -7.04
CA HIS A 392 3.20 -6.53 -6.11
C HIS A 392 4.25 -5.50 -6.55
N GLY A 393 4.65 -4.63 -5.61
CA GLY A 393 5.66 -3.59 -5.84
C GLY A 393 5.19 -2.40 -6.67
N PHE A 394 3.89 -2.30 -6.99
CA PHE A 394 3.34 -1.08 -7.60
C PHE A 394 3.19 0.01 -6.53
N VAL A 395 3.63 1.23 -6.85
CA VAL A 395 3.35 2.43 -6.02
C VAL A 395 2.07 3.13 -6.48
N GLY A 396 1.62 4.13 -5.73
CA GLY A 396 0.43 4.91 -6.07
C GLY A 396 0.44 5.47 -7.49
N ALA A 397 1.59 5.98 -7.95
CA ALA A 397 1.76 6.45 -9.33
C ALA A 397 1.61 5.34 -10.39
N ASP A 398 2.07 4.12 -10.09
CA ASP A 398 1.96 2.97 -11.02
C ASP A 398 0.51 2.50 -11.10
N LEU A 399 -0.22 2.48 -9.98
CA LEU A 399 -1.65 2.14 -9.93
C LEU A 399 -2.53 3.22 -10.57
N GLU A 400 -2.15 4.49 -10.43
CA GLU A 400 -2.76 5.59 -11.17
C GLU A 400 -2.54 5.38 -12.68
N GLN A 401 -1.31 5.04 -13.09
CA GLN A 401 -0.99 4.76 -14.49
C GLN A 401 -1.76 3.55 -15.03
N LEU A 402 -1.91 2.49 -14.23
CA LEU A 402 -2.72 1.31 -14.58
C LEU A 402 -4.16 1.68 -14.85
N SER A 403 -4.75 2.47 -13.95
CA SER A 403 -6.11 2.98 -14.08
C SER A 403 -6.27 3.87 -15.33
N LYS A 404 -5.28 4.74 -15.60
CA LYS A 404 -5.26 5.62 -16.78
C LYS A 404 -5.14 4.81 -18.08
N GLU A 405 -4.23 3.84 -18.16
CA GLU A 405 -4.08 3.02 -19.37
C GLU A 405 -5.29 2.11 -19.62
N ALA A 406 -5.93 1.58 -18.57
CA ALA A 406 -7.19 0.84 -18.71
C ALA A 406 -8.28 1.72 -19.33
N ALA A 407 -8.46 2.96 -18.83
CA ALA A 407 -9.40 3.91 -19.42
C ALA A 407 -9.02 4.30 -20.87
N MET A 408 -7.73 4.44 -21.16
CA MET A 408 -7.24 4.72 -22.52
C MET A 408 -7.47 3.54 -23.47
N ASN A 409 -7.38 2.30 -23.00
CA ASN A 409 -7.73 1.11 -23.78
C ASN A 409 -9.21 1.07 -24.14
N ALA A 410 -10.08 1.35 -23.17
CA ALA A 410 -11.52 1.50 -23.40
C ALA A 410 -11.80 2.63 -24.43
N LEU A 411 -11.10 3.76 -24.32
CA LEU A 411 -11.21 4.84 -25.31
C LEU A 411 -10.70 4.42 -26.69
N ARG A 412 -9.57 3.69 -26.79
CA ARG A 412 -9.02 3.19 -28.08
C ARG A 412 -10.02 2.27 -28.78
N ARG A 413 -10.81 1.48 -28.03
CA ARG A 413 -11.89 0.63 -28.54
C ARG A 413 -13.05 1.44 -29.14
N ILE A 414 -13.43 2.54 -28.49
CA ILE A 414 -14.60 3.37 -28.88
C ILE A 414 -14.23 4.47 -29.89
N ARG A 415 -12.96 4.91 -29.92
CA ARG A 415 -12.44 5.96 -30.81
C ARG A 415 -12.87 5.82 -32.28
N PRO A 416 -12.89 4.64 -32.92
CA PRO A 416 -13.33 4.50 -34.30
C PRO A 416 -14.79 4.90 -34.56
N GLN A 417 -15.60 4.98 -33.50
CA GLN A 417 -17.03 5.34 -33.54
C GLN A 417 -17.25 6.83 -33.25
N ILE A 418 -16.22 7.55 -32.78
CA ILE A 418 -16.26 8.97 -32.44
C ILE A 418 -15.79 9.79 -33.64
N ASP A 419 -16.64 10.72 -34.11
CA ASP A 419 -16.24 11.72 -35.09
C ASP A 419 -15.49 12.87 -34.40
N LEU A 420 -14.16 12.87 -34.50
CA LEU A 420 -13.29 13.88 -33.89
C LEU A 420 -13.35 15.24 -34.59
N GLU A 421 -13.98 15.35 -35.77
CA GLU A 421 -14.16 16.62 -36.48
C GLU A 421 -15.43 17.36 -36.06
N ALA A 422 -16.29 16.72 -35.25
CA ALA A 422 -17.46 17.35 -34.64
C ALA A 422 -17.08 18.08 -33.34
N ASP A 423 -17.49 19.34 -33.20
CA ASP A 423 -17.28 20.16 -31.98
C ASP A 423 -18.05 19.64 -30.74
N GLU A 424 -18.85 18.58 -30.88
CA GLU A 424 -19.82 18.16 -29.87
C GLU A 424 -19.96 16.61 -29.87
N ILE A 425 -19.91 15.97 -28.68
CA ILE A 425 -19.93 14.50 -28.50
C ILE A 425 -21.38 13.99 -28.33
N ASP A 426 -21.74 12.86 -28.96
CA ASP A 426 -23.05 12.22 -28.82
C ASP A 426 -23.25 11.56 -27.45
N ALA A 427 -24.39 11.81 -26.80
CA ALA A 427 -24.73 11.28 -25.47
C ALA A 427 -24.87 9.75 -25.43
N GLU A 428 -25.33 9.10 -26.51
CA GLU A 428 -25.43 7.63 -26.58
C GLU A 428 -24.05 6.95 -26.52
N ILE A 429 -23.02 7.58 -27.09
CA ILE A 429 -21.65 7.06 -27.02
C ILE A 429 -21.13 7.17 -25.59
N LEU A 430 -21.42 8.27 -24.88
CA LEU A 430 -21.05 8.45 -23.47
C LEU A 430 -21.70 7.41 -22.55
N GLU A 431 -22.95 7.00 -22.82
CA GLU A 431 -23.62 5.96 -22.04
C GLU A 431 -23.05 4.56 -22.28
N SER A 432 -22.48 4.29 -23.46
CA SER A 432 -21.83 3.01 -23.78
C SER A 432 -20.37 2.90 -23.32
N MET A 433 -19.81 3.98 -22.76
CA MET A 433 -18.42 4.00 -22.32
C MET A 433 -18.28 3.28 -20.98
N GLU A 434 -17.63 2.11 -21.03
CA GLU A 434 -17.33 1.29 -19.87
C GLU A 434 -15.94 0.68 -20.01
N VAL A 435 -15.21 0.61 -18.89
CA VAL A 435 -13.91 -0.04 -18.79
C VAL A 435 -14.15 -1.50 -18.43
N SER A 436 -13.66 -2.40 -19.27
CA SER A 436 -13.84 -3.85 -19.13
C SER A 436 -12.61 -4.51 -18.52
N GLU A 437 -12.76 -5.74 -18.01
CA GLU A 437 -11.65 -6.53 -17.46
C GLU A 437 -10.50 -6.72 -18.48
N THR A 438 -10.82 -6.84 -19.77
CA THR A 438 -9.82 -6.93 -20.84
C THR A 438 -8.93 -5.68 -20.94
N ASP A 439 -9.50 -4.50 -20.67
CA ASP A 439 -8.76 -3.23 -20.75
C ASP A 439 -7.73 -3.14 -19.62
N PHE A 440 -8.09 -3.61 -18.41
CA PHE A 440 -7.18 -3.72 -17.26
C PHE A 440 -6.09 -4.78 -17.47
N LYS A 441 -6.45 -5.97 -17.99
CA LYS A 441 -5.49 -7.03 -18.31
C LYS A 441 -4.46 -6.57 -19.34
N GLU A 442 -4.87 -5.84 -20.37
CA GLU A 442 -3.94 -5.29 -21.36
C GLU A 442 -3.09 -4.14 -20.79
N ALA A 443 -3.66 -3.30 -19.92
CA ALA A 443 -2.91 -2.24 -19.24
C ALA A 443 -1.80 -2.80 -18.34
N LEU A 444 -2.08 -3.87 -17.59
CA LEU A 444 -1.12 -4.51 -16.69
C LEU A 444 0.12 -5.05 -17.41
N LYS A 445 -0.03 -5.54 -18.65
CA LYS A 445 1.09 -6.04 -19.47
C LYS A 445 2.11 -4.96 -19.85
N GLY A 446 1.69 -3.69 -19.84
CA GLY A 446 2.49 -2.57 -20.31
C GLY A 446 3.19 -1.77 -19.21
N ILE A 447 2.94 -2.08 -17.93
CA ILE A 447 3.42 -1.30 -16.78
C ILE A 447 4.45 -2.11 -16.00
N GLU A 448 5.63 -1.54 -15.84
CA GLU A 448 6.67 -2.09 -14.98
C GLU A 448 6.59 -1.42 -13.60
N PRO A 449 6.58 -2.19 -12.49
CA PRO A 449 6.49 -1.59 -11.16
C PRO A 449 7.74 -0.74 -10.86
N SER A 450 7.50 0.49 -10.38
CA SER A 450 8.56 1.45 -10.11
C SER A 450 9.42 1.07 -8.91
N ALA A 451 8.84 0.36 -7.93
CA ALA A 451 9.54 0.03 -6.69
C ALA A 451 10.42 -1.23 -6.77
N LEU A 452 10.40 -2.01 -7.87
CA LEU A 452 11.24 -3.22 -8.02
C LEU A 452 12.76 -2.97 -7.87
N ARG A 453 13.16 -1.69 -7.78
CA ARG A 453 14.53 -1.22 -7.54
C ARG A 453 14.93 -1.25 -6.06
N GLU A 454 14.02 -1.42 -5.10
CA GLU A 454 14.28 -1.41 -3.65
C GLU A 454 13.90 -2.74 -2.97
N VAL A 455 14.45 -2.96 -1.76
CA VAL A 455 14.16 -4.15 -0.93
C VAL A 455 12.80 -3.95 -0.25
N PHE A 456 11.85 -4.85 -0.47
CA PHE A 456 10.50 -4.75 0.07
C PHE A 456 10.38 -5.43 1.44
N VAL A 457 9.55 -4.83 2.28
CA VAL A 457 9.06 -5.41 3.53
C VAL A 457 7.60 -5.75 3.29
N GLU A 458 7.22 -7.00 3.44
CA GLU A 458 5.82 -7.45 3.32
C GLU A 458 5.47 -8.27 4.55
N VAL A 459 4.20 -8.29 4.96
CA VAL A 459 3.70 -9.32 5.90
C VAL A 459 3.17 -10.47 5.04
N PRO A 460 3.72 -11.70 5.15
CA PRO A 460 3.24 -12.81 4.36
C PRO A 460 1.80 -13.18 4.73
N ASP A 461 1.05 -13.72 3.78
CA ASP A 461 -0.33 -14.18 3.92
C ASP A 461 -0.45 -15.69 4.24
N VAL A 462 0.67 -16.41 4.16
CA VAL A 462 0.74 -17.86 4.40
C VAL A 462 0.67 -18.16 5.89
N SER A 463 -0.19 -19.07 6.32
CA SER A 463 -0.36 -19.51 7.71
C SER A 463 0.25 -20.90 7.95
N TRP A 464 0.24 -21.37 9.21
CA TRP A 464 0.61 -22.76 9.50
C TRP A 464 -0.33 -23.79 8.87
N GLU A 465 -1.58 -23.42 8.56
CA GLU A 465 -2.59 -24.31 7.98
C GLU A 465 -2.29 -24.61 6.50
N ASP A 466 -1.71 -23.64 5.80
CA ASP A 466 -1.31 -23.75 4.38
C ASP A 466 -0.08 -24.65 4.16
N VAL A 467 0.59 -25.09 5.24
CA VAL A 467 1.75 -25.98 5.17
C VAL A 467 1.36 -27.39 5.62
N GLY A 468 1.25 -28.34 4.70
CA GLY A 468 0.95 -29.74 5.02
C GLY A 468 2.10 -30.45 5.75
N GLY A 469 1.81 -31.04 6.92
CA GLY A 469 2.77 -31.90 7.65
C GLY A 469 3.82 -31.16 8.49
N LEU A 470 5.00 -31.78 8.64
CA LEU A 470 6.21 -31.19 9.25
C LEU A 470 6.06 -30.75 10.72
N GLY A 471 5.31 -31.49 11.54
CA GLY A 471 5.01 -31.13 12.93
C GLY A 471 6.24 -30.75 13.76
N ASP A 472 7.27 -31.61 13.75
CA ASP A 472 8.51 -31.39 14.50
C ASP A 472 9.29 -30.16 14.00
N THR A 473 9.34 -29.95 12.68
CA THR A 473 9.99 -28.78 12.07
C THR A 473 9.26 -27.49 12.42
N LYS A 474 7.92 -27.49 12.38
CA LYS A 474 7.09 -26.35 12.80
C LYS A 474 7.35 -26.01 14.26
N GLU A 475 7.35 -27.01 15.14
CA GLU A 475 7.61 -26.80 16.57
C GLU A 475 8.99 -26.17 16.79
N ARG A 476 10.06 -26.72 16.19
CA ARG A 476 11.41 -26.13 16.25
C ARG A 476 11.45 -24.68 15.78
N LEU A 477 10.75 -24.34 14.71
CA LEU A 477 10.70 -22.95 14.21
C LEU A 477 9.93 -22.02 15.16
N ARG A 478 8.86 -22.51 15.80
CA ARG A 478 8.15 -21.75 16.84
C ARG A 478 9.07 -21.47 18.03
N GLU A 479 9.80 -22.46 18.50
CA GLU A 479 10.75 -22.28 19.61
C GLU A 479 11.86 -21.29 19.27
N THR A 480 12.30 -21.29 18.01
CA THR A 480 13.48 -20.54 17.58
C THR A 480 13.17 -19.11 17.17
N ILE A 481 11.98 -18.85 16.60
CA ILE A 481 11.63 -17.55 15.99
C ILE A 481 10.41 -16.93 16.68
N GLN A 482 9.33 -17.68 16.87
CA GLN A 482 8.09 -17.15 17.44
C GLN A 482 8.21 -16.85 18.94
N TRP A 483 8.73 -17.78 19.73
CA TRP A 483 8.79 -17.61 21.19
C TRP A 483 9.69 -16.45 21.66
N PRO A 484 10.87 -16.20 21.05
CA PRO A 484 11.66 -15.03 21.40
C PRO A 484 10.95 -13.70 21.15
N LEU A 485 10.13 -13.62 20.09
CA LEU A 485 9.40 -12.41 19.72
C LEU A 485 8.14 -12.22 20.57
N GLU A 486 7.42 -13.30 20.88
CA GLU A 486 6.18 -13.25 21.68
C GLU A 486 6.41 -13.17 23.20
N TYR A 487 7.49 -13.80 23.70
CA TYR A 487 7.75 -13.95 25.14
C TYR A 487 9.18 -13.52 25.53
N PRO A 488 9.61 -12.28 25.21
CA PRO A 488 10.98 -11.83 25.47
C PRO A 488 11.35 -11.90 26.97
N GLU A 489 10.40 -11.67 27.88
CA GLU A 489 10.65 -11.66 29.33
C GLU A 489 11.06 -13.04 29.86
N VAL A 490 10.57 -14.12 29.21
CA VAL A 490 10.94 -15.49 29.57
C VAL A 490 12.40 -15.76 29.22
N PHE A 491 12.85 -15.28 28.06
CA PHE A 491 14.23 -15.45 27.60
C PHE A 491 15.20 -14.63 28.45
N GLU A 492 14.86 -13.39 28.78
CA GLU A 492 15.65 -12.54 29.70
C GLU A 492 15.78 -13.18 31.09
N GLN A 493 14.67 -13.66 31.67
CA GLN A 493 14.68 -14.25 33.00
C GLN A 493 15.53 -15.53 33.07
N MET A 494 15.56 -16.29 31.97
CA MET A 494 16.28 -17.56 31.86
C MET A 494 17.73 -17.41 31.39
N ASP A 495 18.20 -16.17 31.14
CA ASP A 495 19.53 -15.88 30.57
C ASP A 495 19.77 -16.66 29.26
N MET A 496 18.72 -16.75 28.45
CA MET A 496 18.72 -17.46 27.16
C MET A 496 18.88 -16.46 26.03
N GLN A 497 19.88 -16.66 25.18
CA GLN A 497 20.04 -15.88 23.95
C GLN A 497 19.07 -16.41 22.89
N ALA A 498 18.27 -15.51 22.31
CA ALA A 498 17.47 -15.82 21.14
C ALA A 498 18.37 -16.18 19.96
N ALA A 499 17.99 -17.19 19.18
CA ALA A 499 18.70 -17.54 17.97
C ALA A 499 18.55 -16.40 16.94
N LYS A 500 19.68 -15.92 16.41
CA LYS A 500 19.68 -14.81 15.44
C LYS A 500 19.67 -15.29 14.01
N GLY A 501 20.07 -16.54 13.76
CA GLY A 501 20.10 -17.11 12.42
C GLY A 501 19.66 -18.56 12.37
N VAL A 502 18.70 -18.84 11.49
CA VAL A 502 18.18 -20.18 11.21
C VAL A 502 18.52 -20.58 9.79
N LEU A 503 19.21 -21.70 9.60
CA LEU A 503 19.42 -22.31 8.29
C LEU A 503 18.43 -23.47 8.09
N LEU A 504 17.49 -23.28 7.17
CA LEU A 504 16.60 -24.31 6.66
C LEU A 504 17.28 -25.06 5.51
N TYR A 505 17.49 -26.36 5.64
CA TYR A 505 18.10 -27.16 4.58
C TYR A 505 17.32 -28.45 4.31
N GLY A 506 17.36 -28.91 3.07
CA GLY A 506 16.70 -30.15 2.65
C GLY A 506 16.55 -30.24 1.14
N PRO A 507 15.95 -31.31 0.61
CA PRO A 507 15.70 -31.48 -0.83
C PRO A 507 14.90 -30.32 -1.43
N PRO A 508 15.10 -29.97 -2.72
CA PRO A 508 14.28 -28.97 -3.39
C PRO A 508 12.81 -29.39 -3.41
N GLY A 509 11.89 -28.42 -3.37
CA GLY A 509 10.44 -28.67 -3.45
C GLY A 509 9.77 -29.17 -2.15
N THR A 510 10.47 -29.18 -1.01
CA THR A 510 9.95 -29.57 0.31
C THR A 510 9.23 -28.45 1.07
N GLY A 511 9.05 -27.27 0.47
CA GLY A 511 8.30 -26.17 1.10
C GLY A 511 9.11 -25.29 2.06
N LYS A 512 10.45 -25.27 1.97
CA LYS A 512 11.31 -24.41 2.81
C LYS A 512 10.92 -22.92 2.79
N THR A 513 10.64 -22.38 1.60
CA THR A 513 10.19 -20.99 1.42
C THR A 513 8.80 -20.76 2.01
N LEU A 514 7.88 -21.74 1.89
CA LEU A 514 6.53 -21.66 2.48
C LEU A 514 6.59 -21.69 4.01
N LEU A 515 7.43 -22.55 4.60
CA LEU A 515 7.66 -22.60 6.04
C LEU A 515 8.16 -21.26 6.60
N ALA A 516 9.12 -20.62 5.93
CA ALA A 516 9.64 -19.34 6.38
C ALA A 516 8.59 -18.22 6.33
N LYS A 517 7.76 -18.20 5.28
CA LYS A 517 6.62 -17.27 5.18
C LYS A 517 5.60 -17.50 6.29
N ALA A 518 5.24 -18.77 6.55
CA ALA A 518 4.31 -19.14 7.60
C ALA A 518 4.78 -18.71 9.00
N VAL A 519 6.06 -18.91 9.31
CA VAL A 519 6.64 -18.44 10.58
C VAL A 519 6.54 -16.93 10.74
N ALA A 520 6.86 -16.18 9.68
CA ALA A 520 6.89 -14.72 9.75
C ALA A 520 5.49 -14.11 9.92
N ASN A 521 4.48 -14.67 9.23
CA ASN A 521 3.09 -14.26 9.40
C ASN A 521 2.58 -14.52 10.83
N GLU A 522 2.87 -15.70 11.37
CA GLU A 522 2.42 -16.11 12.70
C GLU A 522 3.13 -15.36 13.83
N ALA A 523 4.38 -14.96 13.61
CA ALA A 523 5.12 -14.06 14.50
C ALA A 523 4.69 -12.58 14.35
N GLN A 524 3.72 -12.28 13.46
CA GLN A 524 3.28 -10.92 13.12
C GLN A 524 4.46 -9.98 12.83
N SER A 525 5.50 -10.50 12.17
CA SER A 525 6.75 -9.80 11.94
C SER A 525 6.89 -9.45 10.47
N ASN A 526 7.48 -8.29 10.23
CA ASN A 526 7.88 -7.82 8.91
C ASN A 526 8.76 -8.88 8.21
N PHE A 527 8.49 -9.20 6.94
CA PHE A 527 9.25 -10.19 6.17
C PHE A 527 9.98 -9.54 5.01
N ILE A 528 11.31 -9.67 5.02
CA ILE A 528 12.17 -9.21 3.93
C ILE A 528 12.70 -10.42 3.17
N SER A 529 12.18 -10.65 1.96
CA SER A 529 12.64 -11.76 1.12
C SER A 529 13.72 -11.32 0.13
N VAL A 530 14.88 -11.96 0.18
CA VAL A 530 16.00 -11.74 -0.74
C VAL A 530 16.39 -13.07 -1.39
N LYS A 531 16.25 -13.15 -2.72
CA LYS A 531 16.73 -14.32 -3.48
C LYS A 531 18.22 -14.15 -3.78
N GLY A 532 19.02 -15.18 -3.54
CA GLY A 532 20.48 -15.12 -3.76
C GLY A 532 20.91 -14.58 -5.14
N PRO A 533 20.32 -15.02 -6.27
CA PRO A 533 20.65 -14.47 -7.59
C PRO A 533 20.35 -12.98 -7.78
N GLU A 534 19.40 -12.41 -7.02
CA GLU A 534 19.05 -10.99 -7.11
C GLU A 534 20.18 -10.07 -6.61
N LEU A 535 20.91 -10.50 -5.59
CA LEU A 535 22.07 -9.77 -5.05
C LEU A 535 23.25 -9.73 -6.04
N LEU A 536 23.37 -10.76 -6.91
CA LEU A 536 24.42 -10.87 -7.92
C LEU A 536 24.08 -10.09 -9.20
N ASN A 537 22.81 -10.08 -9.62
CA ASN A 537 22.39 -9.50 -10.89
C ASN A 537 22.05 -8.00 -10.82
N LYS A 538 21.51 -7.50 -9.69
CA LYS A 538 21.04 -6.11 -9.60
C LYS A 538 22.18 -5.08 -9.62
N TYR A 539 23.42 -5.47 -9.32
CA TYR A 539 24.52 -4.53 -9.11
C TYR A 539 25.83 -4.98 -9.74
N VAL A 540 26.02 -4.68 -11.03
CA VAL A 540 27.35 -4.75 -11.66
C VAL A 540 28.24 -3.66 -11.03
N GLY A 541 28.86 -3.96 -9.88
CA GLY A 541 29.80 -3.10 -9.17
C GLY A 541 29.50 -2.80 -7.69
N GLU A 542 28.28 -3.05 -7.19
CA GLU A 542 27.84 -2.61 -5.84
C GLU A 542 27.05 -3.67 -5.02
N SER A 543 27.20 -4.97 -5.28
CA SER A 543 26.47 -6.02 -4.52
C SER A 543 26.66 -5.97 -2.99
N GLU A 544 27.77 -5.42 -2.49
CA GLU A 544 28.03 -5.21 -1.05
C GLU A 544 27.07 -4.15 -0.45
N LYS A 545 26.75 -3.11 -1.22
CA LYS A 545 25.85 -2.05 -0.78
C LYS A 545 24.43 -2.56 -0.63
N GLY A 546 23.99 -3.40 -1.56
CA GLY A 546 22.66 -4.04 -1.49
C GLY A 546 22.48 -4.89 -0.23
N VAL A 547 23.50 -5.66 0.19
CA VAL A 547 23.43 -6.41 1.47
C VAL A 547 23.29 -5.45 2.65
N ARG A 548 24.05 -4.35 2.68
CA ARG A 548 23.94 -3.36 3.76
C ARG A 548 22.55 -2.71 3.80
N GLU A 549 22.01 -2.33 2.65
CA GLU A 549 20.67 -1.74 2.54
C GLU A 549 19.57 -2.71 3.04
N VAL A 550 19.68 -4.02 2.75
CA VAL A 550 18.75 -5.04 3.28
C VAL A 550 18.76 -5.05 4.81
N PHE A 551 19.95 -5.12 5.43
CA PHE A 551 20.05 -5.19 6.89
C PHE A 551 19.73 -3.85 7.56
N GLU A 552 20.06 -2.71 6.94
CA GLU A 552 19.62 -1.40 7.42
C GLU A 552 18.10 -1.30 7.45
N LYS A 553 17.43 -1.76 6.39
CA LYS A 553 15.97 -1.78 6.33
C LYS A 553 15.36 -2.72 7.36
N ALA A 554 15.96 -3.90 7.57
CA ALA A 554 15.54 -4.84 8.61
C ALA A 554 15.65 -4.23 10.02
N ARG A 555 16.71 -3.45 10.27
CA ARG A 555 16.93 -2.77 11.56
C ARG A 555 15.94 -1.64 11.81
N SER A 556 15.64 -0.85 10.78
CA SER A 556 14.67 0.26 10.90
C SER A 556 13.23 -0.24 11.10
N ASN A 557 12.91 -1.44 10.61
CA ASN A 557 11.56 -2.03 10.63
C ASN A 557 11.42 -3.17 11.66
N ALA A 558 12.28 -3.23 12.66
CA ALA A 558 12.22 -4.27 13.69
C ALA A 558 10.89 -4.19 14.48
N PRO A 559 10.21 -5.31 14.78
CA PRO A 559 10.65 -6.70 14.61
C PRO A 559 10.53 -7.21 13.16
N THR A 560 11.62 -7.77 12.61
CA THR A 560 11.69 -8.24 11.20
C THR A 560 12.38 -9.60 11.06
N VAL A 561 11.81 -10.46 10.20
CA VAL A 561 12.44 -11.68 9.69
C VAL A 561 13.07 -11.41 8.31
N VAL A 562 14.40 -11.53 8.23
CA VAL A 562 15.16 -11.42 6.97
C VAL A 562 15.35 -12.81 6.37
N PHE A 563 14.71 -13.06 5.23
CA PHE A 563 14.72 -14.34 4.54
C PHE A 563 15.66 -14.34 3.33
N PHE A 564 16.71 -15.15 3.39
CA PHE A 564 17.62 -15.40 2.27
C PHE A 564 17.31 -16.72 1.58
N ASP A 565 16.70 -16.66 0.41
CA ASP A 565 16.44 -17.87 -0.40
C ASP A 565 17.66 -18.24 -1.25
N GLU A 566 17.93 -19.54 -1.34
CA GLU A 566 19.07 -20.11 -2.10
C GLU A 566 20.41 -19.45 -1.74
N ILE A 567 20.73 -19.39 -0.44
CA ILE A 567 21.96 -18.75 0.05
C ILE A 567 23.23 -19.39 -0.54
N ASP A 568 23.18 -20.66 -0.96
CA ASP A 568 24.28 -21.36 -1.62
C ASP A 568 24.68 -20.73 -2.98
N SER A 569 23.78 -19.96 -3.61
CA SER A 569 24.10 -19.22 -4.84
C SER A 569 25.04 -18.02 -4.62
N ILE A 570 25.00 -17.42 -3.42
CA ILE A 570 25.86 -16.29 -3.04
C ILE A 570 27.02 -16.69 -2.13
N ALA A 571 26.88 -17.79 -1.39
CA ALA A 571 27.77 -18.19 -0.30
C ALA A 571 28.52 -19.51 -0.55
N GLY A 572 28.90 -19.77 -1.80
CA GLY A 572 29.70 -20.94 -2.16
C GLY A 572 31.10 -20.95 -1.51
N GLU A 573 31.60 -22.15 -1.17
CA GLU A 573 32.94 -22.35 -0.60
C GLU A 573 34.06 -21.65 -1.39
N ARG A 574 34.90 -20.92 -0.64
CA ARG A 574 36.07 -20.20 -1.17
C ARG A 574 36.99 -21.13 -1.97
N GLY A 575 37.20 -20.80 -3.25
CA GLY A 575 38.27 -21.40 -4.06
C GLY A 575 37.88 -22.50 -5.07
N GLN A 576 36.58 -22.78 -5.31
CA GLN A 576 36.19 -23.77 -6.34
C GLN A 576 36.10 -23.23 -7.78
N GLY A 577 36.19 -21.92 -8.01
CA GLY A 577 36.11 -21.32 -9.36
C GLY A 577 37.35 -20.51 -9.73
N MET A 578 38.27 -21.10 -10.51
CA MET A 578 39.37 -20.37 -11.14
C MET A 578 38.85 -19.53 -12.31
N GLY A 579 38.07 -18.49 -12.02
CA GLY A 579 37.47 -17.64 -13.06
C GLY A 579 36.43 -16.61 -12.61
N ASP A 580 35.97 -16.61 -11.36
CA ASP A 580 34.94 -15.65 -10.94
C ASP A 580 35.54 -14.40 -10.28
N SER A 581 34.89 -13.26 -10.51
CA SER A 581 35.38 -11.90 -10.34
C SER A 581 35.58 -11.41 -8.88
N GLY A 582 35.67 -12.33 -7.91
CA GLY A 582 35.79 -12.01 -6.48
C GLY A 582 34.60 -11.21 -5.92
N VAL A 583 33.48 -11.15 -6.65
CA VAL A 583 32.24 -10.47 -6.23
C VAL A 583 31.54 -11.28 -5.15
N GLY A 584 31.38 -12.60 -5.35
CA GLY A 584 30.78 -13.49 -4.34
C GLY A 584 31.52 -13.47 -3.00
N GLU A 585 32.86 -13.52 -3.00
CA GLU A 585 33.65 -13.46 -1.76
C GLU A 585 33.46 -12.17 -0.96
N ARG A 586 33.26 -11.04 -1.65
CA ARG A 586 33.02 -9.75 -1.01
C ARG A 586 31.60 -9.64 -0.46
N VAL A 587 30.62 -10.16 -1.18
CA VAL A 587 29.22 -10.28 -0.71
C VAL A 587 29.14 -11.15 0.54
N VAL A 588 29.80 -12.32 0.55
CA VAL A 588 29.89 -13.17 1.74
C VAL A 588 30.56 -12.44 2.91
N SER A 589 31.65 -11.71 2.66
CA SER A 589 32.34 -10.95 3.71
C SER A 589 31.45 -9.84 4.30
N GLN A 590 30.67 -9.16 3.47
CA GLN A 590 29.70 -8.17 3.93
C GLN A 590 28.57 -8.84 4.73
N LEU A 591 28.01 -9.95 4.24
CA LEU A 591 26.96 -10.71 4.94
C LEU A 591 27.44 -11.17 6.33
N LEU A 592 28.67 -11.67 6.44
CA LEU A 592 29.26 -12.01 7.74
C LEU A 592 29.38 -10.80 8.67
N THR A 593 29.75 -9.63 8.13
CA THR A 593 29.85 -8.39 8.91
C THR A 593 28.48 -7.92 9.41
N GLU A 594 27.43 -8.04 8.59
CA GLU A 594 26.06 -7.69 9.01
C GLU A 594 25.50 -8.69 10.03
N LEU A 595 25.74 -9.99 9.85
CA LEU A 595 25.33 -11.02 10.82
C LEU A 595 26.00 -10.84 12.18
N ASP A 596 27.30 -10.55 12.20
CA ASP A 596 28.03 -10.24 13.44
C ASP A 596 27.51 -8.92 14.08
N GLY A 597 27.02 -7.97 13.27
CA GLY A 597 26.46 -6.70 13.73
C GLY A 597 25.03 -6.79 14.30
N ILE A 598 24.34 -7.92 14.12
CA ILE A 598 23.00 -8.17 14.68
C ILE A 598 23.09 -8.65 16.15
N GLU A 599 24.28 -9.01 16.65
CA GLU A 599 24.46 -9.47 18.03
C GLU A 599 23.94 -8.48 19.08
N ASP A 600 23.89 -7.18 18.77
CA ASP A 600 23.41 -6.11 19.66
C ASP A 600 21.89 -5.82 19.54
N LEU A 601 21.16 -6.48 18.63
CA LEU A 601 19.75 -6.17 18.33
C LEU A 601 18.83 -7.37 18.63
N GLU A 602 17.86 -7.16 19.52
CA GLU A 602 17.02 -8.25 20.04
C GLU A 602 15.93 -8.71 19.05
N ASP A 603 15.54 -7.84 18.11
CA ASP A 603 14.29 -7.98 17.34
C ASP A 603 14.45 -8.31 15.84
N VAL A 604 15.66 -8.64 15.37
CA VAL A 604 15.90 -9.06 13.98
C VAL A 604 16.35 -10.52 13.92
N VAL A 605 15.64 -11.33 13.13
CA VAL A 605 15.95 -12.76 12.93
C VAL A 605 16.26 -13.03 11.47
N VAL A 606 17.33 -13.76 11.20
CA VAL A 606 17.73 -14.15 9.84
C VAL A 606 17.33 -15.59 9.58
N VAL A 607 16.60 -15.85 8.50
CA VAL A 607 16.26 -17.20 8.04
C VAL A 607 16.88 -17.41 6.67
N ALA A 608 17.77 -18.38 6.52
CA ALA A 608 18.39 -18.72 5.25
C ALA A 608 17.92 -20.11 4.79
N THR A 609 17.68 -20.30 3.49
CA THR A 609 17.40 -21.62 2.92
C THR A 609 18.52 -22.08 2.02
N THR A 610 18.72 -23.40 1.97
CA THR A 610 19.59 -24.02 0.99
C THR A 610 19.10 -25.39 0.56
N ASN A 611 19.34 -25.71 -0.70
CA ASN A 611 19.21 -27.07 -1.22
C ASN A 611 20.56 -27.82 -1.17
N ARG A 612 21.65 -27.13 -0.88
CA ARG A 612 23.02 -27.66 -0.94
C ARG A 612 23.84 -27.18 0.26
N PRO A 613 23.53 -27.66 1.48
CA PRO A 613 24.25 -27.25 2.68
C PRO A 613 25.74 -27.64 2.63
N ASP A 614 26.13 -28.58 1.77
CA ASP A 614 27.52 -28.96 1.50
C ASP A 614 28.34 -27.86 0.80
N LEU A 615 27.70 -26.87 0.18
CA LEU A 615 28.39 -25.81 -0.56
C LEU A 615 28.55 -24.50 0.22
N ILE A 616 27.90 -24.35 1.37
CA ILE A 616 27.90 -23.10 2.14
C ILE A 616 29.26 -22.88 2.82
N ASP A 617 29.78 -21.65 2.79
CA ASP A 617 30.99 -21.27 3.53
C ASP A 617 30.80 -21.59 5.04
N PRO A 618 31.64 -22.47 5.63
CA PRO A 618 31.57 -22.84 7.05
C PRO A 618 31.68 -21.65 8.01
N ALA A 619 32.12 -20.48 7.56
CA ALA A 619 32.11 -19.26 8.35
C ALA A 619 30.68 -18.79 8.69
N LEU A 620 29.68 -19.06 7.84
CA LEU A 620 28.29 -18.68 8.09
C LEU A 620 27.62 -19.56 9.15
N LEU A 621 28.06 -20.81 9.27
CA LEU A 621 27.51 -21.84 10.18
C LEU A 621 28.10 -21.75 11.61
N ARG A 622 28.80 -20.67 11.93
CA ARG A 622 29.42 -20.50 13.25
C ARG A 622 28.41 -19.95 14.25
N PRO A 623 28.55 -20.29 15.55
CA PRO A 623 27.74 -19.68 16.60
C PRO A 623 27.76 -18.13 16.52
N GLY A 624 26.60 -17.51 16.69
CA GLY A 624 26.39 -16.06 16.53
C GLY A 624 25.95 -15.63 15.11
N ARG A 625 25.89 -16.56 14.15
CA ARG A 625 25.45 -16.32 12.76
C ARG A 625 24.25 -17.19 12.42
N LEU A 626 24.38 -18.13 11.48
CA LEU A 626 23.39 -19.18 11.23
C LEU A 626 23.69 -20.36 12.17
N ASP A 627 23.36 -20.19 13.45
CA ASP A 627 23.72 -21.13 14.50
C ASP A 627 22.70 -22.25 14.70
N ARG A 628 21.44 -22.04 14.28
CA ARG A 628 20.38 -23.06 14.30
C ARG A 628 20.21 -23.69 12.93
N HIS A 629 20.37 -25.01 12.85
CA HIS A 629 20.17 -25.75 11.61
C HIS A 629 18.88 -26.58 11.70
N VAL A 630 17.94 -26.35 10.79
CA VAL A 630 16.66 -27.05 10.75
C VAL A 630 16.56 -27.83 9.45
N HIS A 631 16.59 -29.16 9.57
CA HIS A 631 16.36 -30.06 8.44
C HIS A 631 14.87 -30.12 8.10
N VAL A 632 14.57 -29.99 6.81
CA VAL A 632 13.24 -30.20 6.24
C VAL A 632 13.23 -31.54 5.50
N PRO A 633 12.67 -32.59 6.12
CA PRO A 633 12.71 -33.93 5.55
C PRO A 633 11.78 -34.08 4.34
N VAL A 634 11.99 -35.16 3.59
CA VAL A 634 11.03 -35.62 2.57
C VAL A 634 9.74 -36.02 3.27
N PRO A 635 8.54 -35.62 2.78
CA PRO A 635 7.28 -35.93 3.44
C PRO A 635 7.01 -37.44 3.48
N ASP A 636 6.57 -37.91 4.65
CA ASP A 636 6.04 -39.26 4.84
C ASP A 636 4.59 -39.37 4.33
N GLU A 637 4.01 -40.57 4.40
CA GLU A 637 2.65 -40.82 3.91
C GLU A 637 1.60 -39.92 4.59
N GLU A 638 1.72 -39.69 5.91
CA GLU A 638 0.81 -38.81 6.66
C GLU A 638 0.97 -37.35 6.25
N ALA A 639 2.21 -36.88 6.05
CA ALA A 639 2.50 -35.53 5.56
C ALA A 639 1.98 -35.35 4.14
N ARG A 640 2.18 -36.32 3.23
CA ARG A 640 1.65 -36.28 1.87
C ARG A 640 0.13 -36.18 1.85
N ARG A 641 -0.58 -36.94 2.70
CA ARG A 641 -2.04 -36.82 2.86
C ARG A 641 -2.45 -35.39 3.22
N LYS A 642 -1.77 -34.77 4.19
CA LYS A 642 -2.04 -33.37 4.60
C LYS A 642 -1.72 -32.37 3.49
N ILE A 643 -0.65 -32.61 2.73
CA ILE A 643 -0.28 -31.78 1.57
C ILE A 643 -1.37 -31.87 0.48
N PHE A 644 -1.89 -33.07 0.21
CA PHE A 644 -3.02 -33.26 -0.70
C PHE A 644 -4.28 -32.54 -0.20
N GLU A 645 -4.59 -32.60 1.10
CA GLU A 645 -5.74 -31.91 1.69
C GLU A 645 -5.67 -30.40 1.44
N VAL A 646 -4.52 -29.77 1.70
CA VAL A 646 -4.31 -28.34 1.43
C VAL A 646 -4.47 -28.02 -0.07
N HIS A 647 -3.81 -28.75 -0.96
CA HIS A 647 -3.86 -28.44 -2.40
C HIS A 647 -5.19 -28.82 -3.08
N THR A 648 -6.09 -29.54 -2.40
CA THR A 648 -7.39 -29.93 -2.93
C THR A 648 -8.58 -29.27 -2.23
N GLN A 649 -8.35 -28.46 -1.19
CA GLN A 649 -9.40 -27.81 -0.40
C GLN A 649 -10.39 -26.98 -1.24
N ASP A 650 -9.89 -26.24 -2.23
CA ASP A 650 -10.72 -25.40 -3.11
C ASP A 650 -11.11 -26.09 -4.42
N LYS A 651 -10.77 -27.38 -4.59
CA LYS A 651 -10.99 -28.11 -5.84
C LYS A 651 -12.26 -28.97 -5.77
N PRO A 652 -13.07 -28.99 -6.84
CA PRO A 652 -14.27 -29.83 -6.88
C PRO A 652 -13.88 -31.30 -7.11
N LEU A 653 -13.57 -32.03 -6.04
CA LEU A 653 -13.29 -33.47 -6.09
C LEU A 653 -14.59 -34.27 -6.33
N ALA A 654 -14.46 -35.41 -7.01
CA ALA A 654 -15.51 -36.43 -7.10
C ALA A 654 -15.44 -37.41 -5.91
N GLU A 655 -16.53 -38.16 -5.68
CA GLU A 655 -16.66 -39.09 -4.54
C GLU A 655 -15.71 -40.30 -4.62
N ASP A 656 -15.10 -40.54 -5.79
CA ASP A 656 -14.18 -41.65 -6.06
C ASP A 656 -12.71 -41.33 -5.75
N VAL A 657 -12.41 -40.09 -5.35
CA VAL A 657 -11.06 -39.66 -4.96
C VAL A 657 -10.85 -39.89 -3.47
N ASP A 658 -9.93 -40.80 -3.14
CA ASP A 658 -9.47 -41.04 -1.76
C ASP A 658 -8.04 -40.50 -1.57
N LEU A 659 -7.89 -39.48 -0.73
CA LEU A 659 -6.60 -38.86 -0.44
C LEU A 659 -5.63 -39.81 0.29
N ASP A 660 -6.14 -40.79 1.03
CA ASP A 660 -5.31 -41.80 1.69
C ASP A 660 -4.65 -42.72 0.67
N GLU A 661 -5.40 -43.14 -0.35
CA GLU A 661 -4.87 -43.99 -1.41
C GLU A 661 -3.84 -43.23 -2.27
N LEU A 662 -4.12 -41.97 -2.61
CA LEU A 662 -3.17 -41.11 -3.33
C LEU A 662 -1.86 -40.91 -2.57
N ALA A 663 -1.93 -40.70 -1.25
CA ALA A 663 -0.74 -40.55 -0.40
C ALA A 663 0.12 -41.82 -0.33
N ALA A 664 -0.52 -42.99 -0.35
CA ALA A 664 0.15 -44.29 -0.35
C ALA A 664 0.85 -44.60 -1.69
N GLU A 665 0.27 -44.17 -2.82
CA GLU A 665 0.80 -44.42 -4.17
C GLU A 665 1.91 -43.43 -4.58
N THR A 666 2.02 -42.28 -3.91
CA THR A 666 2.96 -41.19 -4.24
C THR A 666 4.23 -41.19 -3.38
N ASP A 667 4.83 -42.36 -3.13
CA ASP A 667 6.12 -42.41 -2.41
C ASP A 667 7.24 -41.71 -3.19
N GLY A 668 8.01 -40.86 -2.49
CA GLY A 668 9.10 -40.06 -3.08
C GLY A 668 8.67 -38.71 -3.67
N TYR A 669 7.38 -38.38 -3.69
CA TYR A 669 6.90 -37.07 -4.11
C TYR A 669 7.13 -36.03 -3.01
N VAL A 670 7.60 -34.84 -3.40
CA VAL A 670 7.70 -33.68 -2.50
C VAL A 670 6.47 -32.76 -2.66
N GLY A 671 6.36 -31.73 -1.81
CA GLY A 671 5.23 -30.80 -1.87
C GLY A 671 5.04 -30.16 -3.25
N ALA A 672 6.13 -29.76 -3.91
CA ALA A 672 6.09 -29.23 -5.27
C ALA A 672 5.62 -30.26 -6.32
N ASP A 673 5.93 -31.54 -6.14
CA ASP A 673 5.47 -32.60 -7.05
C ASP A 673 3.97 -32.85 -6.85
N ILE A 674 3.49 -32.86 -5.60
CA ILE A 674 2.07 -33.04 -5.27
C ILE A 674 1.24 -31.85 -5.78
N GLU A 675 1.74 -30.62 -5.64
CA GLU A 675 1.14 -29.43 -6.23
C GLU A 675 1.03 -29.57 -7.76
N ALA A 676 2.13 -29.96 -8.42
CA ALA A 676 2.16 -30.18 -9.87
C ALA A 676 1.18 -31.28 -10.30
N LEU A 677 1.10 -32.38 -9.55
CA LEU A 677 0.17 -33.49 -9.78
C LEU A 677 -1.28 -33.01 -9.67
N CYS A 678 -1.62 -32.28 -8.60
CA CYS A 678 -2.95 -31.73 -8.39
C CYS A 678 -3.32 -30.74 -9.51
N ARG A 679 -2.35 -29.96 -10.01
CA ARG A 679 -2.55 -29.03 -11.11
C ARG A 679 -2.78 -29.76 -12.43
N GLU A 680 -1.99 -30.78 -12.75
CA GLU A 680 -2.18 -31.56 -13.98
C GLU A 680 -3.50 -32.33 -13.95
N ALA A 681 -3.89 -32.92 -12.82
CA ALA A 681 -5.20 -33.55 -12.66
C ALA A 681 -6.36 -32.57 -12.91
N SER A 682 -6.21 -31.32 -12.44
CA SER A 682 -7.20 -30.25 -12.72
C SER A 682 -7.21 -29.85 -14.19
N MET A 683 -6.04 -29.83 -14.85
CA MET A 683 -5.89 -29.52 -16.27
C MET A 683 -6.51 -30.62 -17.14
N ALA A 684 -6.31 -31.89 -16.77
CA ALA A 684 -6.89 -33.05 -17.43
C ALA A 684 -8.42 -33.03 -17.35
N ALA A 685 -8.97 -32.80 -16.15
CA ALA A 685 -10.42 -32.67 -15.94
C ALA A 685 -11.02 -31.49 -16.73
N SER A 686 -10.32 -30.34 -16.71
CA SER A 686 -10.74 -29.17 -17.49
C SER A 686 -10.70 -29.43 -18.99
N ARG A 687 -9.68 -30.15 -19.48
CA ARG A 687 -9.52 -30.51 -20.89
C ARG A 687 -10.62 -31.47 -21.33
N GLU A 688 -11.01 -32.44 -20.51
CA GLU A 688 -12.15 -33.32 -20.79
C GLU A 688 -13.47 -32.53 -20.87
N PHE A 689 -13.70 -31.65 -19.90
CA PHE A 689 -14.90 -30.81 -19.87
C PHE A 689 -14.99 -29.87 -21.08
N ILE A 690 -13.92 -29.15 -21.41
CA ILE A 690 -13.89 -28.23 -22.55
C ILE A 690 -14.08 -28.98 -23.88
N ASN A 691 -13.59 -30.21 -24.00
CA ASN A 691 -13.78 -31.02 -25.22
C ASN A 691 -15.17 -31.66 -25.32
N SER A 692 -15.91 -31.76 -24.21
CA SER A 692 -17.24 -32.37 -24.16
C SER A 692 -18.39 -31.35 -24.28
N VAL A 693 -18.12 -30.06 -24.06
CA VAL A 693 -19.11 -28.98 -24.06
C VAL A 693 -18.84 -27.97 -25.19
N SER A 694 -19.89 -27.47 -25.82
CA SER A 694 -19.81 -26.39 -26.83
C SER A 694 -19.41 -25.07 -26.16
N PRO A 695 -18.62 -24.16 -26.78
CA PRO A 695 -18.24 -22.88 -26.16
C PRO A 695 -19.40 -22.00 -25.69
N GLU A 696 -20.60 -22.20 -26.25
CA GLU A 696 -21.84 -21.49 -25.90
C GLU A 696 -22.57 -22.06 -24.67
N GLU A 697 -22.20 -23.26 -24.19
CA GLU A 697 -22.86 -23.99 -23.08
C GLU A 697 -21.94 -24.13 -21.84
N VAL A 698 -20.74 -23.53 -21.90
CA VAL A 698 -19.71 -23.63 -20.85
C VAL A 698 -20.23 -23.03 -19.55
N ASP A 699 -20.72 -21.78 -19.56
CA ASP A 699 -21.17 -21.05 -18.37
C ASP A 699 -22.28 -21.77 -17.59
N ASP A 700 -23.20 -22.44 -18.28
CA ASP A 700 -24.29 -23.20 -17.66
C ASP A 700 -23.81 -24.52 -17.03
N SER A 701 -22.67 -25.06 -17.48
CA SER A 701 -22.20 -26.41 -17.13
C SER A 701 -20.94 -26.42 -16.25
N VAL A 702 -20.28 -25.28 -16.00
CA VAL A 702 -19.02 -25.18 -15.22
C VAL A 702 -19.16 -25.82 -13.83
N SER A 703 -20.33 -25.69 -13.20
CA SER A 703 -20.60 -26.27 -11.87
C SER A 703 -20.55 -27.80 -11.80
N ASN A 704 -20.54 -28.49 -12.95
CA ASN A 704 -20.47 -29.95 -13.04
C ASN A 704 -19.03 -30.47 -13.19
N VAL A 705 -18.02 -29.59 -13.33
CA VAL A 705 -16.62 -30.01 -13.42
C VAL A 705 -16.23 -30.68 -12.11
N ARG A 706 -15.75 -31.93 -12.20
CA ARG A 706 -15.28 -32.72 -11.07
C ARG A 706 -13.97 -33.40 -11.43
N ILE A 707 -13.03 -33.37 -10.50
CA ILE A 707 -11.77 -34.11 -10.63
C ILE A 707 -11.99 -35.51 -10.06
N GLY A 708 -12.15 -36.49 -10.95
CA GLY A 708 -12.19 -37.91 -10.64
C GLY A 708 -10.81 -38.56 -10.48
N ARG A 709 -10.80 -39.81 -10.03
CA ARG A 709 -9.58 -40.60 -9.81
C ARG A 709 -8.76 -40.80 -11.10
N GLU A 710 -9.44 -40.98 -12.23
CA GLU A 710 -8.80 -41.19 -13.54
C GLU A 710 -7.86 -40.03 -13.93
N HIS A 711 -8.21 -38.79 -13.58
CA HIS A 711 -7.36 -37.63 -13.85
C HIS A 711 -6.09 -37.61 -12.98
N PHE A 712 -6.16 -38.14 -11.77
CA PHE A 712 -4.98 -38.28 -10.91
C PHE A 712 -4.06 -39.39 -11.42
N GLU A 713 -4.63 -40.50 -11.92
CA GLU A 713 -3.86 -41.57 -12.55
C GLU A 713 -3.13 -41.06 -13.80
N ASP A 714 -3.82 -40.33 -14.68
CA ASP A 714 -3.21 -39.69 -15.85
C ASP A 714 -2.12 -38.69 -15.46
N ALA A 715 -2.34 -37.91 -14.40
CA ALA A 715 -1.35 -36.96 -13.90
C ALA A 715 -0.10 -37.64 -13.33
N MET A 716 -0.23 -38.82 -12.70
CA MET A 716 0.90 -39.60 -12.18
C MET A 716 1.78 -40.19 -13.28
N ASP A 717 1.23 -40.41 -14.47
CA ASP A 717 2.01 -40.83 -15.64
C ASP A 717 2.88 -39.69 -16.20
N GLU A 718 2.48 -38.42 -16.01
CA GLU A 718 3.21 -37.24 -16.48
C GLU A 718 4.17 -36.65 -15.44
N VAL A 719 3.77 -36.58 -14.17
CA VAL A 719 4.55 -36.02 -13.07
C VAL A 719 5.20 -37.16 -12.30
N GLY A 720 6.51 -37.36 -12.44
CA GLY A 720 7.25 -38.36 -11.68
C GLY A 720 7.79 -37.84 -10.33
N PRO A 721 8.18 -38.75 -9.41
CA PRO A 721 8.78 -38.36 -8.13
C PRO A 721 10.13 -37.66 -8.33
N SER A 722 10.33 -36.52 -7.67
CA SER A 722 11.59 -35.77 -7.75
C SER A 722 12.69 -36.32 -6.86
N VAL A 723 12.37 -37.14 -5.86
CA VAL A 723 13.34 -37.66 -4.89
C VAL A 723 13.47 -39.18 -5.00
N ASP A 724 14.68 -39.64 -5.32
CA ASP A 724 15.04 -41.04 -5.29
C ASP A 724 15.64 -41.46 -3.93
N GLN A 725 15.78 -42.78 -3.74
CA GLN A 725 16.30 -43.35 -2.50
C GLN A 725 17.76 -42.92 -2.24
N GLU A 726 18.56 -42.71 -3.28
CA GLU A 726 19.94 -42.22 -3.17
C GLU A 726 19.99 -40.77 -2.65
N THR A 727 19.08 -39.91 -3.12
CA THR A 727 18.96 -38.54 -2.62
C THR A 727 18.52 -38.52 -1.16
N ARG A 728 17.56 -39.37 -0.76
CA ARG A 728 17.12 -39.48 0.64
C ARG A 728 18.28 -39.87 1.56
N GLU A 729 19.02 -40.93 1.21
CA GLU A 729 20.21 -41.38 1.97
C GLU A 729 21.30 -40.30 2.04
N ARG A 730 21.46 -39.50 0.99
CA ARG A 730 22.42 -38.39 0.98
C ARG A 730 22.06 -37.30 1.99
N TYR A 731 20.79 -36.91 2.10
CA TYR A 731 20.37 -35.89 3.07
C TYR A 731 20.42 -36.41 4.51
N GLU A 732 20.08 -37.67 4.75
CA GLU A 732 20.24 -38.32 6.07
C GLU A 732 21.73 -38.31 6.51
N GLN A 733 22.65 -38.63 5.61
CA GLN A 733 24.10 -38.55 5.90
C GLN A 733 24.59 -37.11 6.13
N ILE A 734 23.94 -36.12 5.51
CA ILE A 734 24.24 -34.70 5.75
C ILE A 734 23.75 -34.30 7.13
N GLU A 735 22.52 -34.66 7.50
CA GLU A 735 21.93 -34.42 8.82
C GLU A 735 22.81 -35.01 9.93
N GLU A 736 23.24 -36.27 9.81
CA GLU A 736 24.15 -36.91 10.78
C GLU A 736 25.46 -36.11 10.95
N ARG A 737 25.98 -35.48 9.89
CA ARG A 737 27.19 -34.65 9.96
C ARG A 737 26.95 -33.30 10.63
N PHE A 738 25.78 -32.71 10.44
CA PHE A 738 25.39 -31.46 11.09
C PHE A 738 25.14 -31.70 12.59
N ASP A 739 24.43 -32.76 12.96
CA ASP A 739 24.21 -33.16 14.35
C ASP A 739 25.52 -33.49 15.08
N THR A 740 26.42 -34.21 14.40
CA THR A 740 27.76 -34.51 14.97
C THR A 740 28.54 -33.21 15.22
N ARG A 741 28.47 -32.24 14.31
CA ARG A 741 29.15 -30.94 14.46
C ARG A 741 28.54 -30.08 15.57
N GLU A 742 27.22 -30.05 15.70
CA GLU A 742 26.55 -29.37 16.82
C GLU A 742 27.00 -29.97 18.17
N SER A 743 27.05 -31.30 18.27
CA SER A 743 27.52 -31.97 19.49
C SER A 743 28.98 -31.67 19.83
N GLU A 744 29.87 -31.57 18.83
CA GLU A 744 31.28 -31.19 19.02
C GLU A 744 31.45 -29.72 19.45
N LEU A 745 30.58 -28.83 18.96
CA LEU A 745 30.56 -27.40 19.31
C LEU A 745 30.01 -27.17 20.73
N GLU A 746 28.97 -27.91 21.14
CA GLU A 746 28.43 -27.87 22.50
C GLU A 746 29.44 -28.42 23.53
N GLU A 747 30.16 -29.50 23.21
CA GLU A 747 31.22 -30.03 24.07
C GLU A 747 32.39 -29.05 24.22
N SER A 748 32.80 -28.37 23.14
CA SER A 748 33.90 -27.40 23.19
C SER A 748 33.51 -26.06 23.85
N GLY A 749 32.25 -25.65 23.77
CA GLY A 749 31.69 -24.53 24.57
C GLY A 749 31.67 -24.80 26.08
N ASN A 750 31.39 -26.05 26.49
CA ASN A 750 31.43 -26.45 27.90
C ASN A 750 32.85 -26.50 28.49
N VAL A 751 33.87 -26.80 27.69
CA VAL A 751 35.28 -26.75 28.15
C VAL A 751 35.72 -25.30 28.40
N GLY A 752 35.20 -24.33 27.65
CA GLY A 752 35.47 -22.90 27.86
C GLY A 752 34.88 -22.34 29.16
N ARG A 753 33.65 -22.76 29.54
CA ARG A 753 33.00 -22.32 30.79
C ARG A 753 33.57 -22.94 32.06
N THR A 754 34.39 -23.98 31.96
CA THR A 754 35.02 -24.62 33.13
C THR A 754 36.31 -23.90 33.59
N PHE A 755 36.77 -22.89 32.84
CA PHE A 755 37.99 -22.11 33.14
C PHE A 755 37.78 -20.58 33.20
N GLN A 756 36.59 -20.11 33.59
CA GLN A 756 36.37 -18.72 34.01
C GLN A 756 35.94 -18.60 35.46
#